data_AF-A0A162X1L8-F1
#
_entry.id   AF-A0A162X1L8-F1
#
_cell.length_a   1.000
_cell.length_b   1.000
_cell.length_c   1.000
_cell.angle_alpha   90.00
_cell.angle_beta   90.00
_cell.angle_gamma   90.00
#
_symmetry.space_group_name_H-M   'P 1'
#
loop_
_entity.id
_entity.type
_entity.pdbx_description
1 polymer ?
#
loop_
_entity_poly.entity_id
_entity_poly.type
_entity_poly.pdbx_seq_one_letter_code
_entity_poly.pdbx_strand_id
1 'polypeptide(L)'
;MGRSAQNRSLKSVGETGSNTLKRNPKSYPVIAKIDTEMKPSLKRRKQQPRSKRSLGIKRNPKGGKTNSSDHNNRRKERAKKKANAISELRPQSPKNSVYDVLKGRNVYLTTDNNGKQRFVPKESEATAKEKAKGLFIKDSTIIKKGKNALSKDAQPKLDSTGRNTYPVKGEDDTTQYLPKESDATQEEKNQGRYVEESSLNLPVKAKQASEGGLPIRDLGKDRKVYPTTRENGDLVFLPREQDATPYEKRKGLFVTNESAAAQTQGKRMTNGKPIRDLGKNRMAYPTESADGEIVFYPRESEATPNEIKRGQFVTDESVKDQTEKKASQKEEPKYNKGTNRFEYPYENQEGEITYLPKENEASKDEIAKGQFVNNKSTENPADQWMPFTNGKPKYEADRYLYPVTEAAGNLVYLPIASEATQRELDNGLYLPFENIETSGRIIDRALRAQRLHPIGSIRANDATDRDRQLYAKTDPNDEVRYLPKASEATADEIANAQFIPDDQANPTTARQDLSRKPFAEATDGTALWDGKSLPAPTEAQQLIVLRSLKPNFDPEHGRMLYPITNTDGTQQYLPLAEDATLEEIANGNYAQFTTEQPLKDVIQQNLGEHIYEVDTGTIKAIAVTDLEKIFAEVPLKLASSKELKELLSNEEALQQQWVA
;
A
#
# COMPACT_ATOMS: atom_id res chain seq x y z
N MET A 1 -36.76 63.14 -12.29
CA MET A 1 -37.70 61.99 -12.34
C MET A 1 -36.95 60.76 -11.84
N GLY A 2 -37.59 59.89 -11.03
CA GLY A 2 -37.01 58.61 -10.60
C GLY A 2 -36.74 58.54 -9.10
N ARG A 3 -37.51 57.69 -8.40
CA ARG A 3 -37.70 57.60 -6.95
C ARG A 3 -36.60 56.77 -6.24
N SER A 4 -36.38 57.04 -4.96
CA SER A 4 -35.78 56.09 -4.00
C SER A 4 -36.76 55.84 -2.83
N ALA A 5 -36.87 54.58 -2.42
CA ALA A 5 -37.63 54.03 -1.29
C ALA A 5 -37.41 52.50 -1.33
N GLN A 6 -37.26 51.72 -0.25
CA GLN A 6 -37.54 51.92 1.17
C GLN A 6 -36.98 50.73 1.97
N ASN A 7 -36.48 51.00 3.18
CA ASN A 7 -36.74 50.37 4.48
C ASN A 7 -37.07 48.85 4.58
N ARG A 8 -36.47 48.15 5.56
CA ARG A 8 -37.04 48.01 6.92
C ARG A 8 -36.16 47.19 7.88
N SER A 9 -35.97 47.78 9.05
CA SER A 9 -35.50 47.21 10.31
C SER A 9 -36.70 46.96 11.23
N LEU A 10 -36.70 45.85 11.96
CA LEU A 10 -37.53 45.59 13.16
C LEU A 10 -36.68 44.71 14.09
N LYS A 11 -36.19 45.25 15.21
CA LYS A 11 -36.82 45.42 16.55
C LYS A 11 -36.82 44.15 17.41
N SER A 12 -36.07 44.28 18.50
CA SER A 12 -36.01 43.51 19.73
C SER A 12 -37.32 43.54 20.52
N VAL A 13 -37.60 42.46 21.25
CA VAL A 13 -38.34 42.44 22.53
C VAL A 13 -37.84 41.23 23.32
N GLY A 14 -37.45 41.42 24.58
CA GLY A 14 -37.32 40.35 25.59
C GLY A 14 -38.48 40.42 26.58
N GLU A 15 -38.71 39.34 27.35
CA GLU A 15 -39.10 39.40 28.77
C GLU A 15 -39.30 37.99 29.37
N THR A 16 -38.57 37.76 30.47
CA THR A 16 -38.92 37.16 31.77
C THR A 16 -40.09 36.16 31.93
N GLY A 17 -39.83 35.13 32.76
CA GLY A 17 -40.88 34.27 33.31
C GLY A 17 -40.38 33.07 34.13
N SER A 18 -39.95 33.32 35.37
CA SER A 18 -39.66 32.32 36.41
C SER A 18 -40.91 31.95 37.22
N ASN A 19 -41.22 30.67 37.46
CA ASN A 19 -41.40 30.09 38.81
C ASN A 19 -41.97 28.65 38.86
N THR A 20 -41.16 27.77 39.48
CA THR A 20 -41.46 26.82 40.58
C THR A 20 -42.85 26.15 40.72
N LEU A 21 -42.88 24.83 40.90
CA LEU A 21 -43.25 24.12 42.16
C LEU A 21 -43.62 22.63 41.95
N LYS A 22 -42.99 21.78 42.78
CA LYS A 22 -43.56 20.65 43.57
C LYS A 22 -43.73 19.23 42.98
N ARG A 23 -43.05 18.33 43.71
CA ARG A 23 -43.51 17.07 44.36
C ARG A 23 -43.28 15.73 43.64
N ASN A 24 -42.26 15.05 44.14
CA ASN A 24 -42.21 13.59 44.37
C ASN A 24 -43.33 13.15 45.35
N PRO A 25 -43.83 11.89 45.32
CA PRO A 25 -43.11 10.78 45.95
C PRO A 25 -43.28 9.33 45.39
N LYS A 26 -42.22 8.54 45.60
CA LYS A 26 -42.10 7.10 45.99
C LYS A 26 -43.26 6.13 45.69
N SER A 27 -42.96 4.97 45.08
CA SER A 27 -43.27 3.64 45.67
C SER A 27 -42.56 2.44 44.98
N TYR A 28 -41.87 1.70 45.85
CA TYR A 28 -41.44 0.29 45.96
C TYR A 28 -41.06 -0.64 44.78
N PRO A 29 -40.06 -1.53 45.01
CA PRO A 29 -39.65 -2.60 44.10
C PRO A 29 -40.46 -3.88 44.34
N VAL A 30 -40.77 -4.63 43.27
CA VAL A 30 -41.31 -5.98 43.38
C VAL A 30 -40.20 -6.99 43.14
N ILE A 31 -39.92 -7.73 44.21
CA ILE A 31 -39.16 -8.98 44.25
C ILE A 31 -40.12 -10.09 43.81
N ALA A 32 -39.71 -10.92 42.85
CA ALA A 32 -40.22 -12.28 42.70
C ALA A 32 -39.04 -13.21 42.39
N LYS A 33 -38.73 -14.07 43.38
CA LYS A 33 -37.96 -15.31 43.24
C LYS A 33 -38.94 -16.48 43.07
N ILE A 34 -38.37 -17.66 42.79
CA ILE A 34 -38.89 -19.04 42.94
C ILE A 34 -39.36 -19.61 41.59
N ASP A 35 -38.49 -20.31 40.87
CA ASP A 35 -38.15 -21.76 40.92
C ASP A 35 -38.75 -22.37 39.63
N THR A 36 -38.24 -23.37 38.91
CA THR A 36 -37.55 -24.61 39.25
C THR A 36 -37.13 -25.25 37.91
N GLU A 37 -35.99 -25.96 37.91
CA GLU A 37 -35.70 -27.15 37.09
C GLU A 37 -36.08 -27.22 35.60
N MET A 38 -35.06 -27.22 34.71
CA MET A 38 -35.02 -28.19 33.59
C MET A 38 -33.58 -28.62 33.28
N LYS A 39 -33.33 -29.92 33.48
CA LYS A 39 -32.09 -30.64 33.19
C LYS A 39 -31.89 -30.77 31.67
N PRO A 40 -30.65 -30.70 31.15
CA PRO A 40 -30.38 -30.94 29.73
C PRO A 40 -30.49 -32.43 29.39
N SER A 41 -31.31 -32.73 28.38
CA SER A 41 -31.53 -34.08 27.86
C SER A 41 -30.31 -34.60 27.10
N LEU A 42 -29.83 -35.76 27.55
CA LEU A 42 -28.83 -36.60 26.90
C LEU A 42 -29.29 -37.00 25.48
N LYS A 43 -28.69 -36.40 24.44
CA LYS A 43 -28.77 -36.95 23.07
C LYS A 43 -27.71 -38.03 22.87
N ARG A 44 -28.23 -39.25 22.81
CA ARG A 44 -27.59 -40.54 22.52
C ARG A 44 -26.67 -40.49 21.30
N ARG A 45 -25.42 -40.85 21.57
CA ARG A 45 -24.38 -41.28 20.64
C ARG A 45 -24.86 -42.50 19.85
N LYS A 46 -25.21 -42.34 18.56
CA LYS A 46 -25.46 -43.47 17.65
C LYS A 46 -24.11 -44.11 17.29
N GLN A 47 -23.89 -45.30 17.83
CA GLN A 47 -22.88 -46.24 17.38
C GLN A 47 -23.24 -46.71 15.97
N GLN A 48 -22.32 -46.53 15.01
CA GLN A 48 -22.35 -47.23 13.73
C GLN A 48 -21.45 -48.47 13.84
N PRO A 49 -21.93 -49.66 13.43
CA PRO A 49 -21.25 -50.93 13.67
C PRO A 49 -20.10 -51.19 12.70
N ARG A 50 -19.01 -51.74 13.26
CA ARG A 50 -17.89 -52.38 12.55
C ARG A 50 -18.42 -53.49 11.64
N SER A 51 -18.27 -53.33 10.32
CA SER A 51 -18.32 -54.47 9.39
C SER A 51 -16.92 -55.05 9.23
N LYS A 52 -16.74 -56.25 9.78
CA LYS A 52 -15.66 -57.16 9.42
C LYS A 52 -16.01 -57.74 8.05
N ARG A 53 -15.16 -57.53 7.04
CA ARG A 53 -15.10 -58.41 5.87
C ARG A 53 -13.67 -58.87 5.67
N SER A 54 -13.38 -60.02 6.26
CA SER A 54 -12.35 -60.94 5.85
C SER A 54 -12.67 -61.45 4.45
N LEU A 55 -11.89 -61.04 3.45
CA LEU A 55 -11.73 -61.84 2.24
C LEU A 55 -10.37 -62.51 2.32
N GLY A 56 -10.42 -63.80 2.63
CA GLY A 56 -9.28 -64.69 2.64
C GLY A 56 -8.78 -64.90 1.22
N ILE A 57 -7.54 -64.49 0.96
CA ILE A 57 -6.76 -65.02 -0.14
C ILE A 57 -5.81 -66.04 0.49
N LYS A 58 -6.20 -67.31 0.37
CA LYS A 58 -5.34 -68.46 0.70
C LYS A 58 -4.13 -68.42 -0.23
N ARG A 59 -2.96 -68.15 0.34
CA ARG A 59 -1.67 -68.48 -0.27
C ARG A 59 -1.46 -69.99 -0.14
N ASN A 60 -0.97 -70.61 -1.21
CA ASN A 60 -0.12 -71.79 -1.09
C ASN A 60 1.28 -71.48 -1.65
N PRO A 61 2.32 -72.16 -1.14
CA PRO A 61 3.64 -71.58 -0.99
C PRO A 61 4.67 -72.27 -1.88
N LYS A 62 5.57 -71.52 -2.52
CA LYS A 62 6.86 -72.07 -3.00
C LYS A 62 7.95 -70.99 -2.98
N GLY A 63 9.03 -71.28 -2.26
CA GLY A 63 10.36 -70.67 -2.39
C GLY A 63 10.48 -69.25 -1.82
N GLY A 64 11.43 -68.90 -0.97
CA GLY A 64 12.60 -69.60 -0.48
C GLY A 64 13.08 -68.92 0.80
N LYS A 65 13.74 -69.71 1.64
CA LYS A 65 14.49 -69.23 2.80
C LYS A 65 15.68 -68.41 2.28
N THR A 66 15.71 -67.11 2.58
CA THR A 66 16.98 -66.37 2.64
C THR A 66 17.05 -65.68 3.99
N ASN A 67 17.73 -66.33 4.93
CA ASN A 67 18.20 -65.73 6.16
C ASN A 67 19.24 -64.67 5.81
N SER A 68 18.82 -63.42 5.61
CA SER A 68 19.74 -62.29 5.52
C SER A 68 19.83 -61.60 6.89
N SER A 69 21.03 -61.58 7.46
CA SER A 69 21.39 -60.84 8.67
C SER A 69 21.01 -59.36 8.60
N ASP A 70 20.92 -58.79 7.40
CA ASP A 70 20.62 -57.37 7.19
C ASP A 70 19.18 -57.01 7.54
N HIS A 71 18.24 -57.95 7.40
CA HIS A 71 16.84 -57.65 7.74
C HIS A 71 16.63 -57.58 9.26
N ASN A 72 17.39 -58.36 10.03
CA ASN A 72 17.38 -58.31 11.49
C ASN A 72 18.17 -57.10 12.02
N ASN A 73 19.25 -56.71 11.36
CA ASN A 73 20.01 -55.51 11.71
C ASN A 73 19.21 -54.22 11.43
N ARG A 74 18.52 -54.10 10.28
CA ARG A 74 17.63 -52.97 10.01
C ARG A 74 16.44 -52.89 10.98
N ARG A 75 15.92 -54.03 11.45
CA ARG A 75 14.84 -54.05 12.44
C ARG A 75 15.33 -53.64 13.83
N LYS A 76 16.54 -54.06 14.23
CA LYS A 76 17.21 -53.62 15.47
C LYS A 76 17.62 -52.15 15.42
N GLU A 77 18.11 -51.65 14.28
CA GLU A 77 18.43 -50.22 14.11
C GLU A 77 17.18 -49.35 14.13
N ARG A 78 16.08 -49.74 13.45
CA ARG A 78 14.82 -49.00 13.51
C ARG A 78 14.22 -49.00 14.93
N ALA A 79 14.40 -50.08 15.69
CA ALA A 79 14.00 -50.14 17.10
C ALA A 79 14.87 -49.24 17.99
N LYS A 80 16.20 -49.21 17.78
CA LYS A 80 17.12 -48.30 18.49
C LYS A 80 16.87 -46.82 18.14
N LYS A 81 16.56 -46.52 16.87
CA LYS A 81 16.24 -45.15 16.41
C LYS A 81 14.91 -44.63 16.96
N LYS A 82 13.94 -45.52 17.23
CA LYS A 82 12.69 -45.17 17.95
C LYS A 82 12.85 -45.05 19.47
N ALA A 83 13.83 -45.71 20.08
CA ALA A 83 14.07 -45.65 21.52
C ALA A 83 14.79 -44.36 21.96
N ASN A 84 15.56 -43.71 21.07
CA ASN A 84 16.33 -42.49 21.36
C ASN A 84 15.67 -41.18 20.90
N ALA A 85 14.46 -41.24 20.32
CA ALA A 85 13.69 -40.03 20.04
C ALA A 85 13.00 -39.59 21.34
N ILE A 86 13.66 -38.75 22.13
CA ILE A 86 13.04 -38.06 23.26
C ILE A 86 11.89 -37.24 22.68
N SER A 87 10.65 -37.65 22.96
CA SER A 87 9.45 -36.92 22.55
C SER A 87 9.45 -35.55 23.23
N GLU A 88 9.58 -34.47 22.46
CA GLU A 88 9.50 -33.11 22.99
C GLU A 88 8.08 -32.87 23.54
N LEU A 89 7.96 -32.81 24.86
CA LEU A 89 6.72 -32.42 25.52
C LEU A 89 6.52 -30.91 25.35
N ARG A 90 5.32 -30.51 24.91
CA ARG A 90 4.91 -29.10 24.83
C ARG A 90 3.90 -28.77 25.93
N PRO A 91 4.03 -27.63 26.61
CA PRO A 91 3.04 -27.18 27.58
C PRO A 91 1.73 -26.82 26.87
N GLN A 92 0.59 -27.24 27.45
CA GLN A 92 -0.73 -26.81 26.98
C GLN A 92 -0.98 -25.32 27.27
N SER A 93 -0.43 -24.82 28.38
CA SER A 93 -0.57 -23.44 28.84
C SER A 93 0.79 -22.92 29.34
N PRO A 94 1.64 -22.37 28.46
CA PRO A 94 3.02 -21.97 28.81
C PRO A 94 3.11 -20.85 29.86
N LYS A 95 1.99 -20.18 30.16
CA LYS A 95 1.85 -19.13 31.19
C LYS A 95 1.41 -19.65 32.57
N ASN A 96 0.79 -20.82 32.64
CA ASN A 96 0.10 -21.29 33.84
C ASN A 96 0.84 -22.48 34.45
N SER A 97 1.77 -22.18 35.37
CA SER A 97 2.38 -23.20 36.23
C SER A 97 1.52 -23.49 37.46
N VAL A 98 1.53 -24.73 37.90
CA VAL A 98 1.04 -25.14 39.23
C VAL A 98 2.25 -25.33 40.13
N TYR A 99 2.19 -24.81 41.35
CA TYR A 99 3.27 -25.02 42.33
C TYR A 99 3.15 -26.42 42.94
N ASP A 100 4.15 -27.28 42.71
CA ASP A 100 4.26 -28.60 43.33
C ASP A 100 4.85 -28.45 44.73
N VAL A 101 3.98 -28.35 45.73
CA VAL A 101 4.34 -28.15 47.14
C VAL A 101 5.28 -29.24 47.65
N LEU A 102 5.14 -30.48 47.17
CA LEU A 102 5.95 -31.62 47.63
C LEU A 102 7.40 -31.55 47.14
N LYS A 103 7.63 -30.89 46.01
CA LYS A 103 8.96 -30.76 45.40
C LYS A 103 9.47 -29.31 45.38
N GLY A 104 8.71 -28.38 45.95
CA GLY A 104 9.08 -26.97 46.10
C GLY A 104 9.32 -26.22 44.79
N ARG A 105 8.66 -26.61 43.70
CA ARG A 105 8.97 -26.11 42.34
C ARG A 105 7.74 -25.96 41.45
N ASN A 106 7.87 -25.23 40.35
CA ASN A 106 6.78 -25.02 39.40
C ASN A 106 6.70 -26.18 38.39
N VAL A 107 5.48 -26.67 38.14
CA VAL A 107 5.21 -27.70 37.15
C VAL A 107 4.16 -27.24 36.14
N TYR A 108 4.28 -27.69 34.90
CA TYR A 108 3.47 -27.25 33.76
C TYR A 108 2.68 -28.42 33.19
N LEU A 109 1.42 -28.17 32.85
CA LEU A 109 0.56 -29.18 32.25
C LEU A 109 1.00 -29.44 30.81
N THR A 110 1.44 -30.67 30.53
CA THR A 110 1.87 -31.14 29.20
C THR A 110 1.04 -32.32 28.76
N THR A 111 0.99 -32.57 27.46
CA THR A 111 0.34 -33.78 26.89
C THR A 111 1.40 -34.64 26.25
N ASP A 112 1.45 -35.92 26.63
CA ASP A 112 2.35 -36.87 25.98
C ASP A 112 1.83 -37.29 24.60
N ASN A 113 2.66 -37.97 23.81
CA ASN A 113 2.32 -38.45 22.45
C ASN A 113 1.10 -39.40 22.42
N ASN A 114 0.66 -39.89 23.57
CA ASN A 114 -0.52 -40.76 23.70
C ASN A 114 -1.77 -39.97 24.16
N GLY A 115 -1.71 -38.64 24.21
CA GLY A 115 -2.81 -37.78 24.64
C GLY A 115 -2.97 -37.70 26.16
N LYS A 116 -2.06 -38.29 26.96
CA LYS A 116 -2.18 -38.28 28.43
C LYS A 116 -1.56 -37.01 29.00
N GLN A 117 -2.35 -36.27 29.76
CA GLN A 117 -1.91 -35.06 30.45
C GLN A 117 -1.06 -35.37 31.69
N ARG A 118 0.04 -34.65 31.87
CA ARG A 118 0.93 -34.75 33.05
C ARG A 118 1.53 -33.40 33.39
N PHE A 119 1.76 -33.16 34.68
CA PHE A 119 2.54 -32.03 35.15
C PHE A 119 4.03 -32.38 35.14
N VAL A 120 4.83 -31.58 34.45
CA VAL A 120 6.29 -31.76 34.37
C VAL A 120 7.02 -30.46 34.71
N PRO A 121 8.20 -30.53 35.36
CA PRO A 121 9.01 -29.35 35.66
C PRO A 121 9.65 -28.79 34.38
N LYS A 122 10.21 -27.59 34.48
CA LYS A 122 11.13 -27.06 33.46
C LYS A 122 12.48 -27.78 33.50
N GLU A 123 13.24 -27.69 32.43
CA GLU A 123 14.50 -28.40 32.24
C GLU A 123 15.53 -28.07 33.33
N SER A 124 15.62 -26.81 33.74
CA SER A 124 16.53 -26.39 34.82
C SER A 124 16.16 -26.95 36.20
N GLU A 125 14.87 -27.27 36.43
CA GLU A 125 14.35 -27.79 37.71
C GLU A 125 14.09 -29.31 37.68
N ALA A 126 14.28 -29.95 36.53
CA ALA A 126 14.07 -31.39 36.36
C ALA A 126 15.19 -32.20 37.03
N THR A 127 14.79 -33.23 37.79
CA THR A 127 15.75 -34.17 38.39
C THR A 127 16.42 -35.02 37.30
N ALA A 128 17.58 -35.60 37.58
CA ALA A 128 18.28 -36.48 36.63
C ALA A 128 17.39 -37.64 36.13
N LYS A 129 16.53 -38.19 36.99
CA LYS A 129 15.55 -39.23 36.63
C LYS A 129 14.45 -38.72 35.69
N GLU A 130 14.04 -37.46 35.82
CA GLU A 130 13.04 -36.82 34.95
C GLU A 130 13.64 -36.45 33.60
N LYS A 131 14.88 -35.93 33.58
CA LYS A 131 15.65 -35.68 32.34
C LYS A 131 15.87 -36.94 31.52
N ALA A 132 16.30 -38.03 32.17
CA ALA A 132 16.51 -39.33 31.52
C ALA A 132 15.23 -39.92 30.92
N LYS A 133 14.05 -39.52 31.40
CA LYS A 133 12.74 -39.95 30.89
C LYS A 133 12.10 -38.96 29.92
N GLY A 134 12.76 -37.84 29.61
CA GLY A 134 12.17 -36.76 28.82
C GLY A 134 10.96 -36.09 29.47
N LEU A 135 10.82 -36.20 30.81
CA LEU A 135 9.69 -35.66 31.57
C LEU A 135 10.00 -34.24 32.05
N PHE A 136 10.27 -33.34 31.11
CA PHE A 136 10.50 -31.93 31.36
C PHE A 136 10.08 -31.12 30.14
N ILE A 137 9.85 -29.82 30.32
CA ILE A 137 9.72 -28.87 29.22
C ILE A 137 10.99 -28.03 29.11
N LYS A 138 11.39 -27.70 27.87
CA LYS A 138 12.51 -26.80 27.64
C LYS A 138 12.19 -25.43 28.23
N ASP A 139 13.15 -24.82 28.89
CA ASP A 139 12.99 -23.51 29.52
C ASP A 139 12.56 -22.43 28.50
N SER A 140 12.98 -22.57 27.24
CA SER A 140 12.60 -21.69 26.11
C SER A 140 11.14 -21.80 25.66
N THR A 141 10.37 -22.76 26.17
CA THR A 141 8.94 -22.92 25.86
C THR A 141 8.02 -22.27 26.89
N ILE A 142 8.60 -21.70 27.95
CA ILE A 142 7.88 -21.08 29.05
C ILE A 142 7.83 -19.56 28.84
N ILE A 143 6.62 -19.01 28.89
CA ILE A 143 6.41 -17.56 28.78
C ILE A 143 6.38 -17.00 30.20
N LYS A 144 7.28 -16.06 30.52
CA LYS A 144 7.25 -15.35 31.79
C LYS A 144 6.12 -14.33 31.78
N LYS A 145 5.57 -14.03 32.95
CA LYS A 145 4.52 -13.02 33.10
C LYS A 145 5.07 -11.64 32.66
N GLY A 146 4.29 -10.91 31.86
CA GLY A 146 4.65 -9.58 31.37
C GLY A 146 4.60 -8.51 32.46
N LYS A 147 5.06 -7.30 32.13
CA LYS A 147 4.99 -6.12 33.00
C LYS A 147 3.67 -5.37 32.80
N ASN A 148 3.26 -4.61 33.82
CA ASN A 148 2.13 -3.68 33.71
C ASN A 148 2.62 -2.32 33.19
N ALA A 149 1.82 -1.69 32.32
CA ALA A 149 2.09 -0.33 31.87
C ALA A 149 2.13 0.66 33.05
N LEU A 150 3.09 1.59 33.02
CA LEU A 150 3.28 2.65 34.02
C LEU A 150 2.08 3.62 34.04
N SER A 151 1.48 3.84 32.87
CA SER A 151 0.25 4.61 32.71
C SER A 151 -0.57 4.01 31.57
N LYS A 152 -1.88 3.89 31.80
CA LYS A 152 -2.86 3.38 30.82
C LYS A 152 -3.10 4.35 29.66
N ASP A 153 -2.81 5.64 29.88
CA ASP A 153 -2.99 6.73 28.92
C ASP A 153 -1.68 7.18 28.25
N ALA A 154 -0.55 6.57 28.60
CA ALA A 154 0.73 6.95 28.00
C ALA A 154 0.70 6.74 26.48
N GLN A 155 1.18 7.75 25.75
CA GLN A 155 1.40 7.61 24.31
C GLN A 155 2.51 6.57 24.09
N PRO A 156 2.27 5.55 23.24
CA PRO A 156 3.31 4.60 22.88
C PRO A 156 4.39 5.31 22.07
N LYS A 157 5.64 4.84 22.21
CA LYS A 157 6.74 5.24 21.34
C LYS A 157 6.98 4.15 20.30
N LEU A 158 7.39 4.52 19.09
CA LEU A 158 7.92 3.54 18.15
C LEU A 158 9.31 3.09 18.60
N ASP A 159 9.55 1.78 18.59
CA ASP A 159 10.92 1.25 18.67
C ASP A 159 11.62 1.29 17.30
N SER A 160 12.89 0.89 17.26
CA SER A 160 13.70 0.82 16.04
C SER A 160 13.17 -0.17 14.99
N THR A 161 12.20 -1.01 15.34
CA THR A 161 11.52 -1.93 14.43
C THR A 161 10.14 -1.41 13.99
N GLY A 162 9.77 -0.20 14.39
CA GLY A 162 8.49 0.43 14.08
C GLY A 162 7.30 -0.05 14.92
N ARG A 163 7.53 -0.80 16.01
CA ARG A 163 6.47 -1.33 16.88
C ARG A 163 6.11 -0.34 17.99
N ASN A 164 4.85 -0.36 18.40
CA ASN A 164 4.39 0.43 19.54
C ASN A 164 4.91 -0.14 20.86
N THR A 165 5.64 0.67 21.61
CA THR A 165 6.16 0.36 22.94
C THR A 165 5.56 1.24 24.01
N TYR A 166 5.30 0.66 25.18
CA TYR A 166 4.61 1.28 26.28
C TYR A 166 5.57 1.44 27.47
N PRO A 167 5.50 2.57 28.20
CA PRO A 167 6.35 2.77 29.35
C PRO A 167 5.95 1.80 30.47
N VAL A 168 6.94 1.17 31.08
CA VAL A 168 6.83 0.28 32.24
C VAL A 168 7.92 0.63 33.25
N LYS A 169 7.74 0.21 34.50
CA LYS A 169 8.77 0.40 35.53
C LYS A 169 9.89 -0.64 35.33
N GLY A 170 11.11 -0.17 35.17
CA GLY A 170 12.33 -0.95 35.21
C GLY A 170 12.63 -1.46 36.62
N GLU A 171 13.59 -2.37 36.75
CA GLU A 171 14.05 -2.88 38.06
C GLU A 171 14.77 -1.79 38.86
N ASP A 172 15.44 -0.86 38.17
CA ASP A 172 16.16 0.28 38.76
C ASP A 172 15.28 1.53 38.92
N ASP A 173 13.95 1.36 38.97
CA ASP A 173 12.96 2.46 38.98
C ASP A 173 12.98 3.40 37.76
N THR A 174 13.77 3.07 36.72
CA THR A 174 13.81 3.77 35.43
C THR A 174 12.62 3.43 34.54
N THR A 175 12.22 4.33 33.65
CA THR A 175 11.17 4.06 32.65
C THR A 175 11.75 3.26 31.49
N GLN A 176 11.29 2.02 31.31
CA GLN A 176 11.61 1.19 30.15
C GLN A 176 10.43 1.18 29.18
N TYR A 177 10.69 1.09 27.88
CA TYR A 177 9.62 0.99 26.87
C TYR A 177 9.60 -0.44 26.30
N LEU A 178 8.48 -1.14 26.47
CA LEU A 178 8.33 -2.53 26.05
C LEU A 178 7.15 -2.71 25.08
N PRO A 179 7.23 -3.64 24.12
CA PRO A 179 6.13 -3.93 23.21
C PRO A 179 4.95 -4.55 23.96
N LYS A 180 3.73 -4.42 23.41
CA LYS A 180 2.56 -5.15 23.91
C LYS A 180 2.68 -6.66 23.63
N GLU A 181 1.93 -7.47 24.37
CA GLU A 181 1.99 -8.93 24.27
C GLU A 181 1.80 -9.49 22.84
N SER A 182 0.87 -8.95 22.05
CA SER A 182 0.70 -9.37 20.64
C SER A 182 1.94 -9.14 19.78
N ASP A 183 2.72 -8.09 20.06
CA ASP A 183 3.80 -7.60 19.20
C ASP A 183 5.19 -8.05 19.70
N ALA A 184 5.24 -8.66 20.88
CA ALA A 184 6.46 -9.20 21.47
C ALA A 184 6.89 -10.51 20.79
N THR A 185 8.18 -10.60 20.47
CA THR A 185 8.85 -11.80 19.97
C THR A 185 8.80 -12.92 21.01
N GLN A 186 9.04 -14.15 20.57
CA GLN A 186 9.05 -15.30 21.48
C GLN A 186 10.14 -15.16 22.56
N GLU A 187 11.29 -14.58 22.22
CA GLU A 187 12.37 -14.32 23.18
C GLU A 187 11.96 -13.26 24.21
N GLU A 188 11.34 -12.16 23.77
CA GLU A 188 10.80 -11.11 24.66
C GLU A 188 9.74 -11.70 25.60
N LYS A 189 8.86 -12.58 25.11
CA LYS A 189 7.86 -13.31 25.91
C LYS A 189 8.49 -14.26 26.93
N ASN A 190 9.51 -15.01 26.53
CA ASN A 190 10.24 -15.91 27.42
C ASN A 190 10.99 -15.13 28.52
N GLN A 191 11.40 -13.88 28.25
CA GLN A 191 12.07 -13.01 29.21
C GLN A 191 11.10 -12.14 30.03
N GLY A 192 9.81 -12.10 29.70
CA GLY A 192 8.85 -11.19 30.34
C GLY A 192 9.04 -9.72 29.95
N ARG A 193 9.76 -9.46 28.83
CA ARG A 193 10.03 -8.12 28.29
C ARG A 193 8.90 -7.64 27.37
N TYR A 194 7.68 -7.67 27.88
CA TYR A 194 6.50 -7.18 27.18
C TYR A 194 5.46 -6.64 28.17
N VAL A 195 4.46 -5.92 27.66
CA VAL A 195 3.35 -5.37 28.44
C VAL A 195 2.11 -6.23 28.33
N GLU A 196 1.50 -6.59 29.47
CA GLU A 196 0.24 -7.34 29.49
C GLU A 196 -0.89 -6.51 28.87
N GLU A 197 -1.64 -7.09 27.92
CA GLU A 197 -2.74 -6.39 27.24
C GLU A 197 -3.88 -5.99 28.19
N SER A 198 -4.11 -6.79 29.24
CA SER A 198 -5.05 -6.47 30.32
C SER A 198 -4.67 -5.20 31.08
N SER A 199 -3.39 -4.80 31.06
CA SER A 199 -2.93 -3.54 31.66
C SER A 199 -3.14 -2.32 30.76
N LEU A 200 -3.40 -2.54 29.47
CA LEU A 200 -3.57 -1.49 28.44
C LEU A 200 -5.04 -1.14 28.17
N ASN A 201 -5.97 -2.08 28.39
CA ASN A 201 -7.39 -1.90 28.05
C ASN A 201 -8.28 -1.99 29.30
N LEU A 202 -8.93 -0.89 29.69
CA LEU A 202 -10.23 -0.97 30.34
C LEU A 202 -11.30 -1.20 29.26
N PRO A 203 -12.43 -1.86 29.55
CA PRO A 203 -13.57 -1.89 28.63
C PRO A 203 -14.09 -0.47 28.47
N VAL A 204 -13.67 0.21 27.40
CA VAL A 204 -14.17 1.53 27.10
C VAL A 204 -15.59 1.37 26.59
N LYS A 205 -16.56 1.97 27.29
CA LYS A 205 -17.96 1.92 26.86
C LYS A 205 -18.07 2.64 25.51
N ALA A 206 -18.32 1.88 24.46
CA ALA A 206 -18.64 2.42 23.15
C ALA A 206 -19.88 3.31 23.25
N LYS A 207 -19.91 4.40 22.49
CA LYS A 207 -21.07 5.29 22.45
C LYS A 207 -22.08 4.78 21.43
N GLN A 208 -23.34 5.17 21.61
CA GLN A 208 -24.40 4.90 20.64
C GLN A 208 -24.63 6.14 19.79
N ALA A 209 -24.82 5.92 18.49
CA ALA A 209 -25.19 6.98 17.57
C ALA A 209 -26.61 7.52 17.90
N SER A 210 -26.84 8.83 17.78
CA SER A 210 -28.10 9.49 18.10
C SER A 210 -29.20 9.17 17.08
N GLU A 211 -30.37 8.71 17.50
CA GLU A 211 -31.45 8.40 16.56
C GLU A 211 -31.79 9.57 15.62
N GLY A 212 -31.83 9.31 14.30
CA GLY A 212 -32.27 10.25 13.27
C GLY A 212 -31.23 11.24 12.71
N GLY A 213 -30.01 11.28 13.23
CA GLY A 213 -28.94 12.10 12.66
C GLY A 213 -28.28 11.44 11.45
N LEU A 214 -28.14 12.17 10.33
CA LEU A 214 -27.43 11.67 9.15
C LEU A 214 -25.91 11.64 9.41
N PRO A 215 -25.21 10.57 8.98
CA PRO A 215 -23.76 10.55 9.03
C PRO A 215 -23.18 11.60 8.06
N ILE A 216 -22.09 12.24 8.46
CA ILE A 216 -21.35 13.20 7.62
C ILE A 216 -19.96 12.64 7.30
N ARG A 217 -19.29 13.20 6.29
CA ARG A 217 -17.93 12.82 5.90
C ARG A 217 -16.92 13.68 6.70
N ASP A 218 -16.01 13.01 7.41
CA ASP A 218 -14.85 13.61 8.06
C ASP A 218 -13.81 13.94 6.98
N LEU A 219 -13.77 15.20 6.54
CA LEU A 219 -12.93 15.65 5.41
C LEU A 219 -11.43 15.44 5.67
N GLY A 220 -10.99 15.43 6.94
CA GLY A 220 -9.56 15.27 7.26
C GLY A 220 -9.07 13.82 7.20
N LYS A 221 -9.98 12.84 7.27
CA LYS A 221 -9.64 11.40 7.34
C LYS A 221 -10.42 10.53 6.38
N ASP A 222 -11.13 11.16 5.47
CA ASP A 222 -11.98 10.57 4.45
C ASP A 222 -12.89 9.42 4.90
N ARG A 223 -13.62 9.60 6.00
CA ARG A 223 -14.46 8.54 6.61
C ARG A 223 -15.82 9.04 7.05
N LYS A 224 -16.81 8.13 7.15
CA LYS A 224 -18.14 8.48 7.68
C LYS A 224 -18.09 8.61 9.21
N VAL A 225 -18.65 9.69 9.75
CA VAL A 225 -18.79 9.93 11.18
C VAL A 225 -20.26 10.13 11.54
N TYR A 226 -20.65 9.62 12.71
CA TYR A 226 -22.02 9.41 13.14
C TYR A 226 -22.35 10.39 14.27
N PRO A 227 -23.44 11.16 14.17
CA PRO A 227 -23.85 12.06 15.24
C PRO A 227 -24.12 11.26 16.50
N THR A 228 -23.58 11.72 17.62
CA THR A 228 -23.59 11.08 18.93
C THR A 228 -23.82 12.15 19.99
N THR A 229 -24.83 11.97 20.83
CA THR A 229 -25.16 12.91 21.91
C THR A 229 -24.26 12.64 23.10
N ARG A 230 -23.52 13.66 23.56
CA ARG A 230 -22.74 13.60 24.79
C ARG A 230 -23.65 13.72 26.02
N GLU A 231 -23.11 13.38 27.19
CA GLU A 231 -23.83 13.47 28.48
C GLU A 231 -24.30 14.90 28.81
N ASN A 232 -23.65 15.92 28.24
CA ASN A 232 -24.02 17.33 28.38
C ASN A 232 -25.06 17.79 27.34
N GLY A 233 -25.54 16.91 26.47
CA GLY A 233 -26.51 17.22 25.41
C GLY A 233 -25.88 17.69 24.09
N ASP A 234 -24.57 17.89 24.03
CA ASP A 234 -23.90 18.33 22.80
C ASP A 234 -23.86 17.21 21.76
N LEU A 235 -24.09 17.57 20.51
CA LEU A 235 -23.98 16.66 19.37
C LEU A 235 -22.54 16.63 18.87
N VAL A 236 -21.93 15.45 18.86
CA VAL A 236 -20.57 15.22 18.38
C VAL A 236 -20.56 14.09 17.37
N PHE A 237 -19.75 14.23 16.32
CA PHE A 237 -19.63 13.22 15.28
C PHE A 237 -18.46 12.28 15.59
N LEU A 238 -18.74 10.98 15.68
CA LEU A 238 -17.75 9.96 16.02
C LEU A 238 -17.67 8.89 14.91
N PRO A 239 -16.48 8.38 14.58
CA PRO A 239 -16.33 7.32 13.60
C PRO A 239 -16.94 5.99 14.07
N ARG A 240 -17.22 5.07 13.13
CA ARG A 240 -17.51 3.68 13.49
C ARG A 240 -16.29 3.04 14.16
N GLU A 241 -16.52 2.02 14.95
CA GLU A 241 -15.47 1.27 15.62
C GLU A 241 -14.39 0.77 14.64
N GLN A 242 -14.78 0.25 13.48
CA GLN A 242 -13.80 -0.20 12.49
C GLN A 242 -12.97 0.93 11.88
N ASP A 243 -13.55 2.13 11.75
CA ASP A 243 -12.93 3.32 11.12
C ASP A 243 -12.20 4.21 12.15
N ALA A 244 -12.29 3.89 13.44
CA ALA A 244 -11.68 4.64 14.52
C ALA A 244 -10.17 4.36 14.61
N THR A 245 -9.40 5.43 14.77
CA THR A 245 -7.96 5.37 15.01
C THR A 245 -7.66 4.68 16.35
N PRO A 246 -6.44 4.16 16.55
CA PRO A 246 -6.03 3.57 17.83
C PRO A 246 -6.17 4.54 19.02
N TYR A 247 -6.06 5.85 18.79
CA TYR A 247 -6.32 6.85 19.82
C TYR A 247 -7.82 6.96 20.16
N GLU A 248 -8.68 7.06 19.14
CA GLU A 248 -10.13 7.16 19.31
C GLU A 248 -10.72 5.91 19.99
N LYS A 249 -10.24 4.71 19.62
CA LYS A 249 -10.59 3.44 20.27
C LYS A 249 -10.25 3.45 21.77
N ARG A 250 -9.03 3.88 22.11
CA ARG A 250 -8.58 3.98 23.51
C ARG A 250 -9.38 4.99 24.33
N LYS A 251 -9.83 6.09 23.71
CA LYS A 251 -10.63 7.13 24.37
C LYS A 251 -12.14 6.89 24.31
N GLY A 252 -12.61 5.84 23.64
CA GLY A 252 -14.06 5.59 23.48
C GLY A 252 -14.75 6.62 22.60
N LEU A 253 -13.99 7.26 21.71
CA LEU A 253 -14.46 8.26 20.77
C LEU A 253 -14.90 7.58 19.47
N PHE A 254 -15.75 6.57 19.59
CA PHE A 254 -16.31 5.82 18.46
C PHE A 254 -17.74 5.36 18.79
N VAL A 255 -18.50 5.09 17.74
CA VAL A 255 -19.80 4.41 17.84
C VAL A 255 -19.67 2.94 17.48
N THR A 256 -20.46 2.08 18.13
CA THR A 256 -20.51 0.66 17.77
C THR A 256 -20.98 0.49 16.32
N ASN A 257 -20.45 -0.53 15.63
CA ASN A 257 -20.85 -0.85 14.25
C ASN A 257 -22.36 -1.07 14.13
N GLU A 258 -22.98 -1.70 15.15
CA GLU A 258 -24.42 -1.92 15.21
C GLU A 258 -25.21 -0.59 15.28
N SER A 259 -24.80 0.33 16.15
CA SER A 259 -25.47 1.64 16.27
C SER A 259 -25.28 2.51 15.03
N ALA A 260 -24.13 2.41 14.36
CA ALA A 260 -23.88 3.11 13.10
C ALA A 260 -24.74 2.55 11.96
N ALA A 261 -24.91 1.22 11.91
CA ALA A 261 -25.77 0.56 10.93
C ALA A 261 -27.27 0.85 11.18
N ALA A 262 -27.68 1.01 12.43
CA ALA A 262 -29.06 1.40 12.78
C ALA A 262 -29.37 2.86 12.36
N GLN A 263 -28.37 3.74 12.30
CA GLN A 263 -28.53 5.13 11.88
C GLN A 263 -28.64 5.31 10.36
N THR A 264 -28.01 4.43 9.59
CA THR A 264 -28.22 4.36 8.14
C THR A 264 -29.61 3.78 7.89
N GLN A 265 -30.64 4.62 7.84
CA GLN A 265 -32.04 4.27 7.52
C GLN A 265 -32.25 3.68 6.11
N GLY A 266 -31.20 3.19 5.47
CA GLY A 266 -31.30 2.44 4.23
C GLY A 266 -31.80 1.03 4.53
N LYS A 267 -32.68 0.53 3.67
CA LYS A 267 -33.11 -0.86 3.71
C LYS A 267 -31.96 -1.77 3.27
N ARG A 268 -31.93 -3.00 3.77
CA ARG A 268 -31.00 -4.02 3.25
C ARG A 268 -31.62 -4.67 2.02
N MET A 269 -30.77 -4.94 1.03
CA MET A 269 -31.16 -5.75 -0.11
C MET A 269 -31.58 -7.15 0.34
N THR A 270 -32.64 -7.69 -0.26
CA THR A 270 -33.02 -9.09 -0.14
C THR A 270 -32.61 -9.88 -1.38
N ASN A 271 -32.64 -11.21 -1.28
CA ASN A 271 -32.24 -12.08 -2.39
C ASN A 271 -33.22 -11.93 -3.56
N GLY A 272 -32.86 -11.11 -4.56
CA GLY A 272 -33.65 -10.91 -5.77
C GLY A 272 -32.83 -10.22 -6.86
N LYS A 273 -33.29 -10.31 -8.11
CA LYS A 273 -32.63 -9.65 -9.24
C LYS A 273 -32.92 -8.15 -9.19
N PRO A 274 -31.90 -7.27 -9.23
CA PRO A 274 -32.11 -5.84 -9.42
C PRO A 274 -32.86 -5.55 -10.72
N ILE A 275 -33.71 -4.52 -10.73
CA ILE A 275 -34.44 -4.06 -11.92
C ILE A 275 -33.95 -2.68 -12.33
N ARG A 276 -34.05 -2.35 -13.62
CA ARG A 276 -33.74 -1.00 -14.11
C ARG A 276 -34.97 -0.12 -13.95
N ASP A 277 -34.84 0.96 -13.18
CA ASP A 277 -35.83 2.03 -13.09
C ASP A 277 -35.79 2.86 -14.38
N LEU A 278 -36.69 2.56 -15.31
CA LEU A 278 -36.75 3.20 -16.64
C LEU A 278 -37.02 4.70 -16.57
N GLY A 279 -37.69 5.19 -15.51
CA GLY A 279 -38.01 6.61 -15.37
C GLY A 279 -36.81 7.47 -14.97
N LYS A 280 -35.80 6.87 -14.32
CA LYS A 280 -34.62 7.58 -13.79
C LYS A 280 -33.29 6.99 -14.25
N ASN A 281 -33.33 6.02 -15.16
CA ASN A 281 -32.19 5.35 -15.78
C ASN A 281 -31.13 4.83 -14.78
N ARG A 282 -31.58 4.19 -13.70
CA ARG A 282 -30.73 3.69 -12.60
C ARG A 282 -31.16 2.30 -12.14
N MET A 283 -30.35 1.63 -11.32
CA MET A 283 -30.69 0.29 -10.81
C MET A 283 -31.44 0.39 -9.50
N ALA A 284 -32.54 -0.36 -9.37
CA ALA A 284 -33.33 -0.49 -8.16
C ALA A 284 -33.20 -1.93 -7.62
N TYR A 285 -32.91 -2.03 -6.34
CA TYR A 285 -32.58 -3.27 -5.64
C TYR A 285 -33.77 -3.71 -4.79
N PRO A 286 -34.09 -5.02 -4.77
CA PRO A 286 -35.21 -5.55 -4.02
C PRO A 286 -34.98 -5.44 -2.51
N THR A 287 -36.01 -5.05 -1.79
CA THR A 287 -36.07 -4.97 -0.32
C THR A 287 -37.40 -5.52 0.16
N GLU A 288 -37.44 -6.07 1.36
CA GLU A 288 -38.69 -6.55 1.97
C GLU A 288 -39.35 -5.44 2.78
N SER A 289 -40.64 -5.19 2.54
CA SER A 289 -41.45 -4.27 3.32
C SER A 289 -41.84 -4.90 4.67
N ALA A 290 -42.37 -4.09 5.60
CA ALA A 290 -42.87 -4.59 6.88
C ALA A 290 -44.02 -5.62 6.71
N ASP A 291 -44.70 -5.58 5.56
CA ASP A 291 -45.80 -6.47 5.19
C ASP A 291 -45.33 -7.70 4.38
N GLY A 292 -44.01 -7.86 4.19
CA GLY A 292 -43.42 -8.97 3.42
C GLY A 292 -43.45 -8.79 1.89
N GLU A 293 -43.86 -7.62 1.39
CA GLU A 293 -43.84 -7.33 -0.04
C GLU A 293 -42.45 -6.90 -0.53
N ILE A 294 -42.06 -7.34 -1.72
CA ILE A 294 -40.79 -6.92 -2.33
C ILE A 294 -40.96 -5.55 -2.98
N VAL A 295 -40.29 -4.54 -2.42
CA VAL A 295 -40.25 -3.18 -2.95
C VAL A 295 -38.84 -2.86 -3.41
N PHE A 296 -38.72 -2.20 -4.56
CA PHE A 296 -37.42 -1.85 -5.15
C PHE A 296 -37.02 -0.43 -4.81
N TYR A 297 -35.80 -0.26 -4.28
CA TYR A 297 -35.24 1.06 -3.98
C TYR A 297 -33.87 1.25 -4.65
N PRO A 298 -33.50 2.48 -5.03
CA PRO A 298 -32.17 2.77 -5.57
C PRO A 298 -31.08 2.51 -4.52
N ARG A 299 -29.84 2.30 -4.97
CA ARG A 299 -28.67 2.34 -4.06
C ARG A 299 -28.48 3.73 -3.47
N GLU A 300 -27.90 3.82 -2.28
CA GLU A 300 -27.68 5.08 -1.53
C GLU A 300 -27.02 6.15 -2.41
N SER A 301 -25.99 5.77 -3.15
CA SER A 301 -25.26 6.64 -4.10
C SER A 301 -26.08 7.13 -5.30
N GLU A 302 -27.21 6.50 -5.62
CA GLU A 302 -28.11 6.88 -6.73
C GLU A 302 -29.46 7.42 -6.25
N ALA A 303 -29.68 7.46 -4.94
CA ALA A 303 -30.93 7.92 -4.35
C ALA A 303 -31.02 9.45 -4.39
N THR A 304 -32.20 9.97 -4.70
CA THR A 304 -32.46 11.41 -4.61
C THR A 304 -32.49 11.86 -3.14
N PRO A 305 -32.26 13.15 -2.85
CA PRO A 305 -32.32 13.66 -1.47
C PRO A 305 -33.64 13.37 -0.75
N ASN A 306 -34.77 13.36 -1.48
CA ASN A 306 -36.08 13.01 -0.93
C ASN A 306 -36.23 11.52 -0.62
N GLU A 307 -35.61 10.64 -1.42
CA GLU A 307 -35.58 9.20 -1.18
C GLU A 307 -34.69 8.87 0.02
N ILE A 308 -33.53 9.54 0.13
CA ILE A 308 -32.62 9.44 1.29
C ILE A 308 -33.36 9.88 2.57
N LYS A 309 -34.04 11.04 2.53
CA LYS A 309 -34.79 11.57 3.67
C LYS A 309 -35.95 10.66 4.13
N ARG A 310 -36.49 9.82 3.23
CA ARG A 310 -37.59 8.89 3.51
C ARG A 310 -37.12 7.46 3.81
N GLY A 311 -35.80 7.20 3.85
CA GLY A 311 -35.26 5.85 3.99
C GLY A 311 -35.62 4.91 2.82
N GLN A 312 -35.89 5.48 1.65
CA GLN A 312 -36.30 4.78 0.42
C GLN A 312 -35.09 4.49 -0.46
N PHE A 313 -34.05 3.90 0.12
CA PHE A 313 -32.82 3.50 -0.57
C PHE A 313 -32.25 2.23 0.05
N VAL A 314 -31.36 1.58 -0.69
CA VAL A 314 -30.60 0.42 -0.24
C VAL A 314 -29.17 0.86 0.07
N THR A 315 -28.63 0.46 1.23
CA THR A 315 -27.24 0.82 1.58
C THR A 315 -26.25 0.25 0.56
N ASP A 316 -25.25 1.05 0.17
CA ASP A 316 -24.25 0.64 -0.85
C ASP A 316 -23.51 -0.65 -0.44
N GLU A 317 -23.28 -0.84 0.87
CA GLU A 317 -22.66 -2.03 1.45
C GLU A 317 -23.49 -3.30 1.17
N SER A 318 -24.81 -3.23 1.38
CA SER A 318 -25.70 -4.37 1.16
C SER A 318 -25.83 -4.81 -0.30
N VAL A 319 -25.48 -3.91 -1.24
CA VAL A 319 -25.39 -4.25 -2.67
C VAL A 319 -24.09 -5.01 -2.95
N LYS A 320 -22.95 -4.53 -2.43
CA LYS A 320 -21.63 -5.16 -2.63
C LYS A 320 -21.56 -6.58 -2.12
N ASP A 321 -22.10 -6.85 -0.93
CA ASP A 321 -22.03 -8.18 -0.28
C ASP A 321 -22.77 -9.30 -1.05
N GLN A 322 -23.72 -8.96 -1.92
CA GLN A 322 -24.49 -9.95 -2.70
C GLN A 322 -24.08 -10.02 -4.19
N THR A 323 -23.52 -8.95 -4.76
CA THR A 323 -23.06 -8.94 -6.15
C THR A 323 -21.64 -9.46 -6.31
N GLU A 324 -20.81 -9.40 -5.27
CA GLU A 324 -19.44 -9.92 -5.29
C GLU A 324 -19.39 -11.35 -4.71
N LYS A 325 -19.65 -12.35 -5.55
CA LYS A 325 -19.22 -13.73 -5.24
C LYS A 325 -17.71 -13.80 -5.34
N LYS A 326 -17.04 -13.77 -4.17
CA LYS A 326 -15.58 -13.90 -4.05
C LYS A 326 -15.08 -15.16 -4.77
N ALA A 327 -14.27 -14.98 -5.80
CA ALA A 327 -13.42 -16.05 -6.32
C ALA A 327 -12.50 -16.53 -5.19
N SER A 328 -12.46 -17.84 -4.95
CA SER A 328 -11.62 -18.45 -3.93
C SER A 328 -10.15 -18.25 -4.32
N GLN A 329 -9.48 -17.26 -3.69
CA GLN A 329 -8.10 -16.84 -3.97
C GLN A 329 -7.02 -17.87 -3.58
N LYS A 330 -7.34 -19.16 -3.42
CA LYS A 330 -6.44 -20.13 -2.77
C LYS A 330 -5.92 -21.26 -3.63
N GLU A 331 -6.34 -21.40 -4.88
CA GLU A 331 -5.76 -22.40 -5.80
C GLU A 331 -5.31 -21.74 -7.10
N GLU A 332 -4.13 -22.16 -7.59
CA GLU A 332 -3.53 -21.67 -8.82
C GLU A 332 -4.13 -22.39 -10.05
N PRO A 333 -4.19 -21.73 -11.22
CA PRO A 333 -4.60 -22.36 -12.46
C PRO A 333 -3.69 -23.54 -12.83
N LYS A 334 -4.29 -24.61 -13.37
CA LYS A 334 -3.57 -25.81 -13.81
C LYS A 334 -3.53 -25.87 -15.33
N TYR A 335 -2.35 -26.15 -15.86
CA TYR A 335 -2.19 -26.38 -17.30
C TYR A 335 -2.59 -27.82 -17.67
N ASN A 336 -3.63 -27.97 -18.51
CA ASN A 336 -4.08 -29.27 -19.00
C ASN A 336 -3.39 -29.61 -20.32
N LYS A 337 -2.45 -30.56 -20.28
CA LYS A 337 -1.68 -31.02 -21.46
C LYS A 337 -2.53 -31.71 -22.53
N GLY A 338 -3.70 -32.25 -22.18
CA GLY A 338 -4.59 -32.93 -23.14
C GLY A 338 -5.36 -31.96 -24.03
N THR A 339 -5.65 -30.76 -23.51
CA THR A 339 -6.40 -29.71 -24.19
C THR A 339 -5.55 -28.48 -24.53
N ASN A 340 -4.28 -28.48 -24.11
CA ASN A 340 -3.27 -27.45 -24.37
C ASN A 340 -3.69 -26.03 -23.93
N ARG A 341 -4.36 -25.94 -22.78
CA ARG A 341 -4.92 -24.68 -22.21
C ARG A 341 -4.86 -24.68 -20.68
N PHE A 342 -5.09 -23.52 -20.07
CA PHE A 342 -5.20 -23.40 -18.61
C PHE A 342 -6.62 -23.64 -18.14
N GLU A 343 -6.75 -24.34 -17.01
CA GLU A 343 -8.02 -24.55 -16.32
C GLU A 343 -7.94 -23.91 -14.95
N TYR A 344 -9.01 -23.21 -14.58
CA TYR A 344 -9.08 -22.39 -13.38
C TYR A 344 -9.96 -23.08 -12.33
N PRO A 345 -9.59 -22.99 -11.04
CA PRO A 345 -10.37 -23.59 -9.97
C PRO A 345 -11.72 -22.89 -9.85
N TYR A 346 -12.78 -23.68 -9.91
CA TYR A 346 -14.17 -23.29 -9.78
C TYR A 346 -14.82 -24.13 -8.67
N GLU A 347 -15.23 -23.46 -7.59
CA GLU A 347 -15.93 -24.10 -6.47
C GLU A 347 -17.42 -24.20 -6.80
N ASN A 348 -17.94 -25.43 -6.89
CA ASN A 348 -19.36 -25.65 -7.14
C ASN A 348 -20.21 -25.34 -5.89
N GLN A 349 -21.55 -25.46 -6.00
CA GLN A 349 -22.48 -25.18 -4.90
C GLN A 349 -22.30 -26.10 -3.67
N GLU A 350 -21.56 -27.20 -3.81
CA GLU A 350 -21.29 -28.19 -2.76
C GLU A 350 -19.91 -27.96 -2.09
N GLY A 351 -19.14 -26.96 -2.53
CA GLY A 351 -17.80 -26.66 -2.02
C GLY A 351 -16.70 -27.53 -2.65
N GLU A 352 -16.99 -28.25 -3.73
CA GLU A 352 -16.01 -29.05 -4.46
C GLU A 352 -15.35 -28.22 -5.57
N ILE A 353 -14.02 -28.24 -5.61
CA ILE A 353 -13.23 -27.51 -6.59
C ILE A 353 -13.10 -28.36 -7.86
N THR A 354 -13.63 -27.83 -8.96
CA THR A 354 -13.50 -28.36 -10.32
C THR A 354 -12.69 -27.39 -11.18
N TYR A 355 -11.89 -27.90 -12.11
CA TYR A 355 -11.05 -27.06 -12.96
C TYR A 355 -11.76 -26.87 -14.31
N LEU A 356 -12.07 -25.62 -14.66
CA LEU A 356 -12.82 -25.28 -15.88
C LEU A 356 -12.01 -24.30 -16.74
N PRO A 357 -12.08 -24.40 -18.08
CA PRO A 357 -11.46 -23.43 -18.97
C PRO A 357 -12.16 -22.07 -18.89
N LYS A 358 -11.50 -21.01 -19.36
CA LYS A 358 -12.15 -19.71 -19.59
C LYS A 358 -13.14 -19.80 -20.74
N GLU A 359 -14.15 -18.92 -20.75
CA GLU A 359 -15.19 -18.90 -21.80
C GLU A 359 -14.61 -18.83 -23.23
N ASN A 360 -13.53 -18.08 -23.43
CA ASN A 360 -12.83 -17.96 -24.72
C ASN A 360 -11.94 -19.17 -25.09
N GLU A 361 -11.65 -20.04 -24.13
CA GLU A 361 -10.82 -21.26 -24.30
C GLU A 361 -11.67 -22.55 -24.25
N ALA A 362 -12.96 -22.42 -23.93
CA ALA A 362 -13.92 -23.50 -23.86
C ALA A 362 -14.32 -23.97 -25.27
N SER A 363 -14.44 -25.28 -25.45
CA SER A 363 -15.00 -25.86 -26.66
C SER A 363 -16.49 -25.55 -26.78
N LYS A 364 -17.05 -25.67 -27.99
CA LYS A 364 -18.48 -25.42 -28.23
C LYS A 364 -19.38 -26.28 -27.34
N ASP A 365 -18.98 -27.52 -27.06
CA ASP A 365 -19.71 -28.44 -26.18
C ASP A 365 -19.62 -28.02 -24.70
N GLU A 366 -18.49 -27.46 -24.26
CA GLU A 366 -18.31 -26.94 -22.90
C GLU A 366 -19.12 -25.66 -22.67
N ILE A 367 -19.15 -24.77 -23.68
CA ILE A 367 -19.99 -23.56 -23.66
C ILE A 367 -21.47 -23.95 -23.58
N ALA A 368 -21.91 -24.90 -24.40
CA ALA A 368 -23.29 -25.38 -24.39
C ALA A 368 -23.71 -26.01 -23.05
N LYS A 369 -22.75 -26.58 -22.31
CA LYS A 369 -22.96 -27.19 -20.98
C LYS A 369 -22.72 -26.23 -19.81
N GLY A 370 -22.30 -24.98 -20.07
CA GLY A 370 -21.93 -24.03 -19.02
C GLY A 370 -20.67 -24.44 -18.23
N GLN A 371 -19.79 -25.25 -18.83
CA GLN A 371 -18.56 -25.77 -18.22
C GLN A 371 -17.38 -24.83 -18.47
N PHE A 372 -17.52 -23.58 -18.06
CA PHE A 372 -16.48 -22.57 -18.21
C PHE A 372 -16.56 -21.53 -17.09
N VAL A 373 -15.45 -20.83 -16.84
CA VAL A 373 -15.42 -19.68 -15.93
C VAL A 373 -15.70 -18.41 -16.74
N ASN A 374 -16.72 -17.64 -16.34
CA ASN A 374 -17.13 -16.42 -17.03
C ASN A 374 -16.19 -15.26 -16.65
N ASN A 375 -15.59 -14.60 -17.64
CA ASN A 375 -14.48 -13.65 -17.48
C ASN A 375 -14.86 -12.30 -16.84
N LYS A 376 -16.08 -12.08 -16.37
CA LYS A 376 -16.55 -10.74 -15.95
C LYS A 376 -16.18 -10.28 -14.53
N SER A 377 -15.29 -10.96 -13.80
CA SER A 377 -15.10 -10.65 -12.37
C SER A 377 -13.68 -10.38 -11.87
N THR A 378 -12.63 -10.48 -12.69
CA THR A 378 -11.26 -10.15 -12.25
C THR A 378 -10.37 -9.81 -13.45
N GLU A 379 -10.72 -8.76 -14.19
CA GLU A 379 -9.91 -8.35 -15.35
C GLU A 379 -8.66 -7.60 -14.90
N ASN A 380 -7.49 -8.08 -15.35
CA ASN A 380 -6.38 -7.21 -15.67
C ASN A 380 -6.78 -6.52 -17.01
N PRO A 381 -6.97 -5.19 -17.06
CA PRO A 381 -7.45 -4.52 -18.28
C PRO A 381 -6.51 -4.71 -19.48
N ALA A 382 -5.26 -5.10 -19.19
CA ALA A 382 -4.22 -5.48 -20.13
C ALA A 382 -4.60 -6.63 -21.10
N ASP A 383 -5.52 -7.53 -20.71
CA ASP A 383 -5.93 -8.68 -21.53
C ASP A 383 -6.92 -8.30 -22.66
N GLN A 384 -7.40 -7.05 -22.69
CA GLN A 384 -8.35 -6.56 -23.70
C GLN A 384 -7.68 -6.07 -25.00
N TRP A 385 -6.35 -6.01 -25.04
CA TRP A 385 -5.60 -5.38 -26.13
C TRP A 385 -4.96 -6.43 -27.05
N MET A 386 -5.30 -6.38 -28.34
CA MET A 386 -4.62 -7.21 -29.35
C MET A 386 -3.48 -6.41 -30.02
N PRO A 387 -2.21 -6.84 -29.91
CA PRO A 387 -1.10 -6.15 -30.56
C PRO A 387 -1.25 -6.15 -32.08
N PHE A 388 -1.09 -4.99 -32.70
CA PHE A 388 -1.17 -4.85 -34.15
C PHE A 388 0.19 -5.21 -34.77
N THR A 389 0.32 -6.42 -35.31
CA THR A 389 1.61 -7.07 -35.68
C THR A 389 2.45 -6.34 -36.74
N ASN A 390 1.91 -5.31 -37.42
CA ASN A 390 2.59 -4.55 -38.47
C ASN A 390 2.56 -3.03 -38.25
N GLY A 391 2.12 -2.56 -37.08
CA GLY A 391 2.04 -1.13 -36.81
C GLY A 391 3.37 -0.58 -36.33
N LYS A 392 3.77 0.59 -36.84
CA LYS A 392 4.96 1.28 -36.34
C LYS A 392 4.65 1.89 -34.97
N PRO A 393 5.52 1.71 -33.96
CA PRO A 393 5.35 2.42 -32.69
C PRO A 393 5.49 3.93 -32.91
N LYS A 394 4.79 4.70 -32.09
CA LYS A 394 4.84 6.17 -32.05
C LYS A 394 5.66 6.60 -30.85
N TYR A 395 6.55 7.58 -31.01
CA TYR A 395 7.28 8.16 -29.88
C TYR A 395 6.55 9.43 -29.42
N GLU A 396 6.18 9.49 -28.15
CA GLU A 396 5.42 10.60 -27.57
C GLU A 396 5.74 10.73 -26.08
N ALA A 397 6.04 11.95 -25.61
CA ALA A 397 6.40 12.23 -24.22
C ALA A 397 7.53 11.33 -23.68
N ASP A 398 8.61 11.21 -24.45
CA ASP A 398 9.84 10.45 -24.12
C ASP A 398 9.68 8.93 -23.93
N ARG A 399 8.71 8.33 -24.62
CA ARG A 399 8.44 6.87 -24.55
C ARG A 399 7.83 6.34 -25.83
N TYR A 400 7.88 5.01 -26.02
CA TYR A 400 7.30 4.34 -27.17
C TYR A 400 5.88 3.85 -26.87
N LEU A 401 4.95 4.24 -27.72
CA LEU A 401 3.58 3.74 -27.72
C LEU A 401 3.39 2.77 -28.88
N TYR A 402 2.84 1.59 -28.59
CA TYR A 402 2.64 0.53 -29.56
C TYR A 402 1.19 0.47 -30.00
N PRO A 403 0.92 0.34 -31.31
CA PRO A 403 -0.43 0.23 -31.81
C PRO A 403 -1.06 -1.10 -31.41
N VAL A 404 -2.21 -1.02 -30.78
CA VAL A 404 -3.07 -2.14 -30.40
C VAL A 404 -4.48 -1.89 -30.89
N THR A 405 -5.23 -2.98 -31.00
CA THR A 405 -6.63 -2.94 -31.42
C THR A 405 -7.50 -3.25 -30.21
N GLU A 406 -8.46 -2.35 -29.92
CA GLU A 406 -9.53 -2.62 -28.96
C GLU A 406 -10.40 -3.78 -29.43
N ALA A 407 -11.13 -4.42 -28.51
CA ALA A 407 -12.18 -5.37 -28.85
C ALA A 407 -13.25 -4.79 -29.81
N ALA A 408 -13.41 -3.46 -29.84
CA ALA A 408 -14.28 -2.73 -30.76
C ALA A 408 -13.68 -2.54 -32.18
N GLY A 409 -12.42 -2.91 -32.40
CA GLY A 409 -11.71 -2.74 -33.68
C GLY A 409 -11.00 -1.40 -33.86
N ASN A 410 -11.00 -0.53 -32.85
CA ASN A 410 -10.32 0.77 -32.90
C ASN A 410 -8.82 0.61 -32.67
N LEU A 411 -8.02 1.38 -33.42
CA LEU A 411 -6.57 1.45 -33.21
C LEU A 411 -6.25 2.44 -32.08
N VAL A 412 -5.56 1.96 -31.04
CA VAL A 412 -5.10 2.74 -29.89
C VAL A 412 -3.60 2.53 -29.72
N TYR A 413 -2.89 3.50 -29.15
CA TYR A 413 -1.45 3.41 -28.89
C TYR A 413 -1.21 3.33 -27.39
N LEU A 414 -0.62 2.23 -26.91
CA LEU A 414 -0.37 2.00 -25.49
C LEU A 414 1.13 1.83 -25.18
N PRO A 415 1.62 2.35 -24.04
CA PRO A 415 2.98 2.10 -23.59
C PRO A 415 3.14 0.65 -23.10
N ILE A 416 4.38 0.17 -23.04
CA ILE A 416 4.72 -1.06 -22.32
C ILE A 416 4.71 -0.79 -20.81
N ALA A 417 4.48 -1.83 -19.99
CA ALA A 417 4.32 -1.70 -18.53
C ALA A 417 5.44 -0.89 -17.85
N SER A 418 6.70 -1.00 -18.32
CA SER A 418 7.85 -0.27 -17.77
C SER A 418 7.90 1.22 -18.14
N GLU A 419 7.17 1.62 -19.17
CA GLU A 419 7.10 3.01 -19.67
C GLU A 419 5.73 3.66 -19.39
N ALA A 420 4.81 2.90 -18.77
CA ALA A 420 3.50 3.37 -18.38
C ALA A 420 3.59 4.25 -17.11
N THR A 421 2.86 5.35 -17.11
CA THR A 421 2.64 6.17 -15.93
C THR A 421 1.83 5.40 -14.89
N GLN A 422 1.89 5.81 -13.62
CA GLN A 422 1.08 5.19 -12.56
C GLN A 422 -0.42 5.21 -12.90
N ARG A 423 -0.91 6.30 -13.51
CA ARG A 423 -2.31 6.40 -13.94
C ARG A 423 -2.65 5.41 -15.05
N GLU A 424 -1.75 5.14 -15.99
CA GLU A 424 -1.95 4.13 -17.03
C GLU A 424 -1.89 2.71 -16.44
N LEU A 425 -1.01 2.45 -15.47
CA LEU A 425 -0.96 1.19 -14.73
C LEU A 425 -2.26 0.95 -13.94
N ASP A 426 -2.74 1.95 -13.19
CA ASP A 426 -3.96 1.87 -12.38
C ASP A 426 -5.21 1.68 -13.25
N ASN A 427 -5.20 2.21 -14.47
CA ASN A 427 -6.29 2.04 -15.44
C ASN A 427 -6.09 0.85 -16.39
N GLY A 428 -4.97 0.12 -16.27
CA GLY A 428 -4.59 -0.99 -17.16
C GLY A 428 -4.45 -0.62 -18.65
N LEU A 429 -4.07 0.62 -18.92
CA LEU A 429 -3.76 1.17 -20.25
C LEU A 429 -2.28 0.94 -20.59
N TYR A 430 -1.84 -0.31 -20.54
CA TYR A 430 -0.46 -0.68 -20.84
C TYR A 430 -0.38 -2.09 -21.42
N LEU A 431 0.75 -2.41 -22.06
CA LEU A 431 1.04 -3.74 -22.57
C LEU A 431 1.88 -4.54 -21.56
N PRO A 432 1.39 -5.70 -21.08
CA PRO A 432 2.15 -6.58 -20.20
C PRO A 432 3.22 -7.30 -21.05
N PHE A 433 4.44 -7.36 -20.53
CA PHE A 433 5.65 -7.73 -21.28
C PHE A 433 5.73 -9.20 -21.78
N GLU A 434 4.63 -9.98 -21.71
CA GLU A 434 4.65 -11.42 -21.98
C GLU A 434 4.13 -11.82 -23.37
N ASN A 435 3.56 -10.89 -24.17
CA ASN A 435 2.83 -11.24 -25.40
C ASN A 435 3.40 -10.69 -26.73
N ILE A 436 4.64 -10.21 -26.78
CA ILE A 436 5.29 -9.80 -28.06
C ILE A 436 6.33 -10.85 -28.49
N GLU A 437 5.91 -12.10 -28.61
CA GLU A 437 6.63 -13.15 -29.37
C GLU A 437 6.10 -13.25 -30.81
N THR A 438 5.94 -12.13 -31.54
CA THR A 438 5.75 -12.21 -33.00
C THR A 438 6.26 -10.96 -33.70
N SER A 439 7.57 -10.88 -33.88
CA SER A 439 8.19 -10.73 -35.20
C SER A 439 9.71 -10.67 -35.01
N GLY A 440 10.41 -11.68 -35.51
CA GLY A 440 11.88 -11.79 -35.48
C GLY A 440 12.64 -10.69 -36.23
N ARG A 441 12.06 -9.50 -36.41
CA ARG A 441 12.70 -8.30 -36.96
C ARG A 441 12.96 -7.23 -35.89
N ILE A 442 12.29 -7.28 -34.74
CA ILE A 442 12.44 -6.27 -33.67
C ILE A 442 13.56 -6.67 -32.69
N ILE A 443 13.59 -7.95 -32.29
CA ILE A 443 14.68 -8.50 -31.45
C ILE A 443 16.02 -8.49 -32.20
N ASP A 444 16.00 -8.66 -33.52
CA ASP A 444 17.23 -8.68 -34.34
C ASP A 444 17.89 -7.30 -34.46
N ARG A 445 17.19 -6.22 -34.10
CA ARG A 445 17.73 -4.86 -34.03
C ARG A 445 18.28 -4.52 -32.64
N ALA A 446 17.61 -5.00 -31.57
CA ALA A 446 18.06 -4.85 -30.19
C ALA A 446 19.29 -5.73 -29.86
N LEU A 447 19.36 -6.95 -30.40
CA LEU A 447 20.53 -7.83 -30.25
C LEU A 447 21.72 -7.42 -31.14
N ARG A 448 21.49 -6.73 -32.27
CA ARG A 448 22.58 -6.14 -33.07
C ARG A 448 23.26 -4.95 -32.39
N ALA A 449 22.56 -4.25 -31.50
CA ALA A 449 23.15 -3.17 -30.72
C ALA A 449 24.10 -3.67 -29.60
N GLN A 450 24.08 -4.97 -29.25
CA GLN A 450 24.87 -5.53 -28.15
C GLN A 450 26.02 -6.46 -28.55
N ARG A 451 26.28 -6.69 -29.85
CA ARG A 451 27.43 -7.52 -30.29
C ARG A 451 28.32 -6.79 -31.28
N LEU A 452 29.37 -6.19 -30.73
CA LEU A 452 30.61 -5.87 -31.44
C LEU A 452 31.20 -7.15 -32.08
N HIS A 453 31.74 -6.98 -33.29
CA HIS A 453 32.10 -7.99 -34.31
C HIS A 453 33.02 -9.16 -33.87
N PRO A 454 33.09 -10.24 -34.69
CA PRO A 454 34.16 -10.26 -35.69
C PRO A 454 33.67 -10.55 -37.12
N ILE A 455 34.41 -9.94 -38.03
CA ILE A 455 34.25 -9.94 -39.49
C ILE A 455 34.46 -11.36 -40.04
N GLY A 456 33.45 -11.88 -40.74
CA GLY A 456 33.57 -12.96 -41.72
C GLY A 456 33.65 -12.35 -43.12
N SER A 457 34.66 -12.77 -43.87
CA SER A 457 35.11 -12.21 -45.16
C SER A 457 34.02 -11.97 -46.21
N ILE A 458 33.84 -10.71 -46.61
CA ILE A 458 33.29 -10.34 -47.92
C ILE A 458 34.45 -9.89 -48.81
N ARG A 459 34.47 -10.42 -50.03
CA ARG A 459 35.51 -10.20 -51.05
C ARG A 459 35.53 -8.76 -51.54
N ALA A 460 36.73 -8.37 -51.96
CA ALA A 460 37.20 -7.04 -52.32
C ALA A 460 36.55 -6.43 -53.58
N ASN A 461 36.46 -5.08 -53.54
CA ASN A 461 36.68 -4.03 -54.55
C ASN A 461 35.79 -2.85 -54.05
N ASP A 462 36.25 -1.77 -53.45
CA ASP A 462 37.37 -0.88 -53.78
C ASP A 462 37.95 -0.23 -52.49
N ALA A 463 39.21 0.19 -52.54
CA ALA A 463 39.94 0.79 -51.42
C ALA A 463 39.99 2.31 -51.53
N THR A 464 39.50 3.04 -50.51
CA THR A 464 40.03 4.36 -50.04
C THR A 464 39.51 4.85 -48.67
N ASP A 465 38.69 4.11 -47.90
CA ASP A 465 38.12 4.62 -46.63
C ASP A 465 38.79 4.12 -45.34
N ARG A 466 39.91 3.37 -45.42
CA ARG A 466 40.46 2.67 -44.24
C ARG A 466 41.33 3.48 -43.29
N ASP A 467 41.74 4.70 -43.66
CA ASP A 467 42.70 5.50 -42.88
C ASP A 467 42.14 6.82 -42.33
N ARG A 468 40.82 7.07 -42.43
CA ARG A 468 40.22 8.30 -41.88
C ARG A 468 40.06 8.21 -40.38
N GLN A 469 40.55 9.21 -39.65
CA GLN A 469 40.45 9.25 -38.20
C GLN A 469 39.07 9.81 -37.84
N LEU A 470 38.19 8.96 -37.29
CA LEU A 470 36.85 9.36 -36.90
C LEU A 470 36.83 9.86 -35.45
N TYR A 471 36.09 10.94 -35.22
CA TYR A 471 35.96 11.59 -33.92
C TYR A 471 34.53 11.41 -33.41
N ALA A 472 34.39 11.12 -32.11
CA ALA A 472 33.09 10.95 -31.47
C ALA A 472 32.38 12.30 -31.32
N LYS A 473 31.15 12.39 -31.79
CA LYS A 473 30.21 13.50 -31.57
C LYS A 473 28.90 12.94 -31.04
N THR A 474 28.48 13.42 -29.89
CA THR A 474 27.17 13.09 -29.32
C THR A 474 26.13 13.96 -30.01
N ASP A 475 25.10 13.34 -30.59
CA ASP A 475 23.99 14.08 -31.18
C ASP A 475 22.98 14.53 -30.09
N PRO A 476 21.99 15.37 -30.43
CA PRO A 476 20.98 15.83 -29.46
C PRO A 476 20.13 14.72 -28.81
N ASN A 477 20.22 13.47 -29.28
CA ASN A 477 19.49 12.32 -28.74
C ASN A 477 20.40 11.38 -27.91
N ASP A 478 21.58 11.85 -27.47
CA ASP A 478 22.58 11.06 -26.73
C ASP A 478 23.17 9.88 -27.54
N GLU A 479 23.02 9.84 -28.87
CA GLU A 479 23.71 8.86 -29.71
C GLU A 479 25.13 9.33 -30.05
N VAL A 480 26.13 8.52 -29.70
CA VAL A 480 27.52 8.78 -30.10
C VAL A 480 27.73 8.36 -31.56
N ARG A 481 27.98 9.33 -32.42
CA ARG A 481 28.32 9.10 -33.84
C ARG A 481 29.79 9.44 -34.08
N TYR A 482 30.45 8.62 -34.89
CA TYR A 482 31.85 8.83 -35.28
C TYR A 482 31.89 9.51 -36.65
N LEU A 483 32.33 10.77 -36.68
CA LEU A 483 32.35 11.60 -37.88
C LEU A 483 33.79 12.01 -38.25
N PRO A 484 34.12 12.17 -39.53
CA PRO A 484 35.40 12.71 -39.97
C PRO A 484 35.50 14.22 -39.68
N LYS A 485 36.71 14.76 -39.72
CA LYS A 485 36.92 16.22 -39.72
C LYS A 485 36.40 16.85 -41.01
N ALA A 486 36.10 18.14 -40.98
CA ALA A 486 35.66 18.90 -42.16
C ALA A 486 36.66 18.80 -43.32
N SER A 487 37.97 18.83 -43.01
CA SER A 487 39.05 18.65 -44.00
C SER A 487 39.20 17.22 -44.53
N GLU A 488 38.59 16.23 -43.87
CA GLU A 488 38.64 14.80 -44.23
C GLU A 488 37.28 14.27 -44.74
N ALA A 489 36.26 15.13 -44.77
CA ALA A 489 34.93 14.80 -45.20
C ALA A 489 34.82 14.80 -46.73
N THR A 490 34.10 13.82 -47.26
CA THR A 490 33.71 13.76 -48.67
C THR A 490 32.73 14.88 -49.02
N ALA A 491 32.59 15.18 -50.30
CA ALA A 491 31.62 16.18 -50.78
C ALA A 491 30.18 15.88 -50.32
N ASP A 492 29.79 14.61 -50.25
CA ASP A 492 28.47 14.18 -49.77
C ASP A 492 28.33 14.33 -48.25
N GLU A 493 29.39 14.06 -47.47
CA GLU A 493 29.40 14.28 -46.02
C GLU A 493 29.34 15.78 -45.69
N ILE A 494 30.01 16.62 -46.47
CA ILE A 494 29.93 18.08 -46.36
C ILE A 494 28.53 18.58 -46.72
N ALA A 495 27.95 18.09 -47.82
CA ALA A 495 26.61 18.46 -48.26
C ALA A 495 25.52 18.09 -47.23
N ASN A 496 25.73 17.00 -46.48
CA ASN A 496 24.80 16.51 -45.46
C ASN A 496 25.18 16.92 -44.02
N ALA A 497 26.19 17.78 -43.85
CA ALA A 497 26.72 18.21 -42.55
C ALA A 497 27.13 17.05 -41.61
N GLN A 498 27.63 15.94 -42.18
CA GLN A 498 28.09 14.74 -41.48
C GLN A 498 29.59 14.80 -41.19
N PHE A 499 30.05 15.90 -40.61
CA PHE A 499 31.46 16.10 -40.24
C PHE A 499 31.58 16.91 -38.95
N ILE A 500 32.77 16.90 -38.35
CA ILE A 500 33.12 17.75 -37.22
C ILE A 500 34.01 18.89 -37.74
N PRO A 501 33.64 20.17 -37.52
CA PRO A 501 34.52 21.30 -37.80
C PRO A 501 35.94 21.07 -37.25
N ASP A 502 36.97 21.41 -38.04
CA ASP A 502 38.36 21.05 -37.72
C ASP A 502 38.86 21.60 -36.37
N ASP A 503 38.30 22.74 -35.95
CA ASP A 503 38.53 23.39 -34.66
C ASP A 503 37.89 22.66 -33.47
N GLN A 504 36.79 21.93 -33.70
CA GLN A 504 36.11 21.06 -32.72
C GLN A 504 36.77 19.67 -32.60
N ALA A 505 37.62 19.28 -33.56
CA ALA A 505 38.29 17.99 -33.55
C ALA A 505 39.65 17.99 -32.81
N ASN A 506 40.02 19.13 -32.24
CA ASN A 506 41.18 19.25 -31.36
C ASN A 506 40.74 18.94 -29.90
N PRO A 507 41.32 17.92 -29.24
CA PRO A 507 40.86 17.45 -27.93
C PRO A 507 40.92 18.50 -26.82
N THR A 508 41.67 19.59 -27.00
CA THR A 508 41.71 20.73 -26.09
C THR A 508 40.49 21.65 -26.22
N THR A 509 39.92 21.82 -27.43
CA THR A 509 38.69 22.60 -27.66
C THR A 509 37.42 21.77 -27.49
N ALA A 510 37.46 20.47 -27.78
CA ALA A 510 36.33 19.55 -27.55
C ALA A 510 35.97 19.35 -26.06
N ARG A 511 36.85 19.75 -25.14
CA ARG A 511 36.65 19.69 -23.68
C ARG A 511 35.80 20.84 -23.13
N GLN A 512 35.57 21.91 -23.90
CA GLN A 512 34.84 23.11 -23.48
C GLN A 512 33.39 23.12 -24.01
N ASP A 513 32.75 21.95 -24.12
CA ASP A 513 31.35 21.90 -24.51
C ASP A 513 30.46 22.34 -23.34
N LEU A 514 30.15 23.64 -23.32
CA LEU A 514 29.24 24.33 -22.39
C LEU A 514 27.81 23.74 -22.40
N SER A 515 27.49 22.84 -23.35
CA SER A 515 26.20 22.18 -23.45
C SER A 515 26.08 20.87 -22.66
N ARG A 516 27.14 20.41 -21.99
CA ARG A 516 27.10 19.18 -21.18
C ARG A 516 26.18 19.34 -19.96
N LYS A 517 25.39 18.30 -19.68
CA LYS A 517 24.61 18.17 -18.43
C LYS A 517 25.54 18.42 -17.22
N PRO A 518 25.08 19.15 -16.19
CA PRO A 518 25.87 19.37 -14.98
C PRO A 518 26.23 18.04 -14.32
N PHE A 519 27.40 17.97 -13.70
CA PHE A 519 27.83 16.79 -12.96
C PHE A 519 27.03 16.71 -11.65
N ALA A 520 26.42 15.57 -11.38
CA ALA A 520 25.68 15.35 -10.14
C ALA A 520 26.60 15.07 -8.94
N GLU A 521 27.82 14.60 -9.18
CA GLU A 521 28.73 14.13 -8.14
C GLU A 521 30.20 14.34 -8.56
N ALA A 522 31.06 14.66 -7.60
CA ALA A 522 32.52 14.69 -7.77
C ALA A 522 33.13 13.28 -7.61
N THR A 523 34.38 13.11 -8.01
CA THR A 523 35.12 11.83 -7.91
C THR A 523 35.28 11.33 -6.47
N ASP A 524 35.22 12.22 -5.49
CA ASP A 524 35.28 11.88 -4.06
C ASP A 524 33.91 11.49 -3.45
N GLY A 525 32.85 11.52 -4.26
CA GLY A 525 31.47 11.22 -3.87
C GLY A 525 30.67 12.44 -3.38
N THR A 526 31.21 13.65 -3.50
CA THR A 526 30.50 14.87 -3.09
C THR A 526 29.40 15.20 -4.10
N ALA A 527 28.14 15.26 -3.64
CA ALA A 527 27.02 15.68 -4.48
C ALA A 527 27.13 17.17 -4.86
N LEU A 528 27.12 17.46 -6.16
CA LEU A 528 27.28 18.79 -6.71
C LEU A 528 25.94 19.35 -7.17
N TRP A 529 25.71 20.61 -6.85
CA TRP A 529 24.51 21.32 -7.24
C TRP A 529 24.48 21.58 -8.75
N ASP A 530 23.33 21.36 -9.37
CA ASP A 530 23.11 21.49 -10.82
C ASP A 530 22.90 22.94 -11.28
N GLY A 531 22.91 23.90 -10.36
CA GLY A 531 22.66 25.32 -10.61
C GLY A 531 21.18 25.66 -10.82
N LYS A 532 20.26 24.70 -10.70
CA LYS A 532 18.83 24.88 -11.04
C LYS A 532 17.87 24.40 -9.96
N SER A 533 18.23 23.34 -9.24
CA SER A 533 17.37 22.69 -8.25
C SER A 533 17.59 23.27 -6.85
N LEU A 534 16.60 23.96 -6.29
CA LEU A 534 16.74 24.46 -4.91
C LEU A 534 16.57 23.31 -3.90
N PRO A 535 17.37 23.27 -2.82
CA PRO A 535 17.20 22.27 -1.78
C PRO A 535 15.87 22.47 -1.06
N ALA A 536 15.24 21.38 -0.64
CA ALA A 536 14.00 21.45 0.12
C ALA A 536 14.31 21.93 1.54
N PRO A 537 13.67 23.02 2.02
CA PRO A 537 13.85 23.48 3.39
C PRO A 537 13.26 22.48 4.38
N THR A 538 13.72 22.52 5.62
CA THR A 538 13.19 21.65 6.68
C THR A 538 11.71 21.96 6.99
N GLU A 539 10.93 20.97 7.41
CA GLU A 539 9.50 21.15 7.77
C GLU A 539 9.28 22.30 8.77
N ALA A 540 10.21 22.46 9.73
CA ALA A 540 10.14 23.52 10.72
C ALA A 540 10.22 24.92 10.09
N GLN A 541 11.13 25.10 9.12
CA GLN A 541 11.26 26.37 8.40
C GLN A 541 10.08 26.62 7.48
N GLN A 542 9.62 25.60 6.77
CA GLN A 542 8.41 25.69 5.96
C GLN A 542 7.24 26.19 6.83
N LEU A 543 7.00 25.57 7.99
CA LEU A 543 5.94 25.99 8.91
C LEU A 543 6.11 27.44 9.40
N ILE A 544 7.33 27.90 9.65
CA ILE A 544 7.59 29.30 10.07
C ILE A 544 7.17 30.26 8.96
N VAL A 545 7.57 29.99 7.71
CA VAL A 545 7.22 30.81 6.55
C VAL A 545 5.73 30.75 6.28
N LEU A 546 5.12 29.57 6.23
CA LEU A 546 3.69 29.43 5.92
C LEU A 546 2.79 30.09 6.98
N ARG A 547 3.22 30.13 8.25
CA ARG A 547 2.48 30.82 9.33
C ARG A 547 2.52 32.35 9.23
N SER A 548 3.54 32.92 8.60
CA SER A 548 3.62 34.38 8.40
C SER A 548 2.76 34.86 7.24
N LEU A 549 2.38 33.95 6.35
CA LEU A 549 1.58 34.23 5.16
C LEU A 549 0.07 34.15 5.45
N LYS A 550 -0.72 34.87 4.65
CA LYS A 550 -2.18 34.81 4.65
C LYS A 550 -2.65 34.07 3.40
N PRO A 551 -2.79 32.74 3.46
CA PRO A 551 -3.20 31.97 2.29
C PRO A 551 -4.70 32.16 1.99
N ASN A 552 -5.06 32.00 0.71
CA ASN A 552 -6.44 31.97 0.23
C ASN A 552 -6.85 30.52 -0.05
N PHE A 553 -8.08 30.16 0.30
CA PHE A 553 -8.61 28.84 -0.03
C PHE A 553 -9.15 28.84 -1.46
N ASP A 554 -8.70 27.90 -2.28
CA ASP A 554 -9.24 27.61 -3.59
C ASP A 554 -10.35 26.55 -3.47
N PRO A 555 -11.63 26.93 -3.57
CA PRO A 555 -12.74 25.99 -3.40
C PRO A 555 -12.90 25.03 -4.58
N GLU A 556 -12.34 25.33 -5.75
CA GLU A 556 -12.46 24.49 -6.94
C GLU A 556 -11.61 23.22 -6.79
N HIS A 557 -10.40 23.39 -6.26
CA HIS A 557 -9.45 22.29 -6.06
C HIS A 557 -9.34 21.83 -4.60
N GLY A 558 -9.99 22.53 -3.66
CA GLY A 558 -10.02 22.16 -2.25
C GLY A 558 -8.68 22.33 -1.52
N ARG A 559 -7.90 23.36 -1.88
CA ARG A 559 -6.50 23.54 -1.43
C ARG A 559 -6.18 24.96 -1.01
N MET A 560 -5.04 25.17 -0.36
CA MET A 560 -4.56 26.49 0.01
C MET A 560 -3.64 27.06 -1.06
N LEU A 561 -3.86 28.33 -1.42
CA LEU A 561 -2.99 29.12 -2.27
C LEU A 561 -2.25 30.15 -1.42
N TYR A 562 -0.94 30.25 -1.61
CA TYR A 562 -0.10 31.13 -0.82
C TYR A 562 0.25 32.39 -1.62
N PRO A 563 0.23 33.58 -0.99
CA PRO A 563 0.62 34.80 -1.65
C PRO A 563 2.13 34.78 -1.93
N ILE A 564 2.49 34.98 -3.19
CA ILE A 564 3.85 35.22 -3.66
C ILE A 564 3.92 36.62 -4.26
N THR A 565 5.10 37.25 -4.19
CA THR A 565 5.34 38.54 -4.82
C THR A 565 6.18 38.29 -6.07
N ASN A 566 5.62 38.59 -7.24
CA ASN A 566 6.29 38.46 -8.51
C ASN A 566 7.38 39.53 -8.66
N THR A 567 8.25 39.37 -9.65
CA THR A 567 9.33 40.33 -9.95
C THR A 567 8.83 41.75 -10.26
N ASP A 568 7.60 41.89 -10.74
CA ASP A 568 6.93 43.18 -11.00
C ASP A 568 6.26 43.81 -9.76
N GLY A 569 6.35 43.14 -8.60
CA GLY A 569 5.75 43.58 -7.34
C GLY A 569 4.27 43.21 -7.19
N THR A 570 3.66 42.53 -8.17
CA THR A 570 2.28 42.05 -8.06
C THR A 570 2.18 40.84 -7.14
N GLN A 571 1.06 40.72 -6.43
CA GLN A 571 0.77 39.53 -5.63
C GLN A 571 0.02 38.50 -6.46
N GLN A 572 0.58 37.30 -6.53
CA GLN A 572 -0.06 36.13 -7.12
C GLN A 572 -0.30 35.07 -6.05
N TYR A 573 -1.37 34.28 -6.18
CA TYR A 573 -1.67 33.20 -5.25
C TYR A 573 -1.42 31.87 -5.96
N LEU A 574 -0.45 31.09 -5.48
CA LEU A 574 -0.08 29.80 -6.06
C LEU A 574 -0.15 28.68 -5.02
N PRO A 575 -0.49 27.44 -5.43
CA PRO A 575 -0.43 26.28 -4.54
C PRO A 575 1.03 25.92 -4.23
N LEU A 576 1.26 25.18 -3.14
CA LEU A 576 2.57 24.53 -2.92
C LEU A 576 2.74 23.37 -3.91
N ALA A 577 3.98 22.92 -4.12
CA ALA A 577 4.28 21.83 -5.05
C ALA A 577 3.47 20.54 -4.76
N GLU A 578 3.22 20.24 -3.48
CA GLU A 578 2.45 19.06 -3.03
C GLU A 578 0.95 19.18 -3.30
N ASP A 579 0.43 20.41 -3.36
CA ASP A 579 -0.99 20.72 -3.60
C ASP A 579 -1.27 21.11 -5.06
N ALA A 580 -0.22 21.28 -5.87
CA ALA A 580 -0.31 21.65 -7.26
C ALA A 580 -0.83 20.48 -8.12
N THR A 581 -1.63 20.79 -9.13
CA THR A 581 -2.05 19.81 -10.14
C THR A 581 -0.87 19.45 -11.03
N LEU A 582 -0.95 18.32 -11.73
CA LEU A 582 0.10 17.89 -12.66
C LEU A 582 0.36 18.92 -13.78
N GLU A 583 -0.68 19.60 -14.26
CA GLU A 583 -0.56 20.67 -15.26
C GLU A 583 0.16 21.90 -14.69
N GLU A 584 -0.13 22.26 -13.44
CA GLU A 584 0.57 23.37 -12.77
C GLU A 584 2.04 23.02 -12.51
N ILE A 585 2.35 21.79 -12.09
CA ILE A 585 3.72 21.32 -11.90
C ILE A 585 4.48 21.35 -13.23
N ALA A 586 3.89 20.82 -14.30
CA ALA A 586 4.48 20.80 -15.63
C ALA A 586 4.77 22.22 -16.16
N ASN A 587 3.89 23.17 -15.87
CA ASN A 587 4.05 24.57 -16.26
C ASN A 587 4.89 25.41 -15.27
N GLY A 588 5.28 24.86 -14.12
CA GLY A 588 5.97 25.59 -13.05
C GLY A 588 5.09 26.60 -12.29
N ASN A 589 3.77 26.46 -12.38
CA ASN A 589 2.76 27.33 -11.74
C ASN A 589 2.49 26.91 -10.28
N TYR A 590 3.53 26.85 -9.47
CA TYR A 590 3.43 26.58 -8.03
C TYR A 590 4.44 27.42 -7.26
N ALA A 591 4.16 27.61 -5.96
CA ALA A 591 5.03 28.30 -5.04
C ALA A 591 6.15 27.37 -4.55
N GLN A 592 7.38 27.85 -4.61
CA GLN A 592 8.57 27.16 -4.12
C GLN A 592 9.31 28.06 -3.11
N PHE A 593 9.91 27.43 -2.10
CA PHE A 593 10.70 28.15 -1.11
C PHE A 593 12.05 28.60 -1.70
N THR A 594 12.42 29.83 -1.39
CA THR A 594 13.70 30.45 -1.79
C THR A 594 14.15 31.41 -0.69
N THR A 595 15.36 31.95 -0.79
CA THR A 595 15.88 32.94 0.15
C THR A 595 15.21 34.31 -0.03
N GLU A 596 15.09 35.09 1.05
CA GLU A 596 14.53 36.44 0.94
C GLU A 596 15.37 37.35 0.05
N GLN A 597 16.69 37.25 0.19
CA GLN A 597 17.68 37.90 -0.68
C GLN A 597 17.90 37.09 -1.96
N PRO A 598 18.36 37.72 -3.07
CA PRO A 598 18.72 37.01 -4.29
C PRO A 598 19.71 35.89 -4.00
N LEU A 599 19.45 34.69 -4.55
CA LEU A 599 20.24 33.49 -4.22
C LEU A 599 21.73 33.68 -4.50
N LYS A 600 22.08 34.36 -5.60
CA LYS A 600 23.45 34.73 -5.93
C LYS A 600 24.16 35.50 -4.83
N ASP A 601 23.50 36.49 -4.25
CA ASP A 601 24.08 37.30 -3.17
C ASP A 601 24.28 36.46 -1.91
N VAL A 602 23.31 35.60 -1.59
CA VAL A 602 23.38 34.69 -0.44
C VAL A 602 24.52 33.70 -0.59
N ILE A 603 24.67 33.10 -1.78
CA ILE A 603 25.77 32.18 -2.09
C ILE A 603 27.10 32.92 -1.99
N GLN A 604 27.25 34.11 -2.60
CA GLN A 604 28.50 34.88 -2.53
C GLN A 604 28.88 35.31 -1.11
N GLN A 605 27.91 35.56 -0.24
CA GLN A 605 28.16 35.97 1.15
C GLN A 605 28.51 34.80 2.06
N ASN A 606 27.93 33.62 1.84
CA ASN A 606 28.00 32.51 2.79
C ASN A 606 28.82 31.32 2.28
N LEU A 607 29.05 31.22 0.96
CA LEU A 607 29.82 30.14 0.34
C LEU A 607 30.93 30.69 -0.55
N GLY A 608 32.07 30.00 -0.48
CA GLY A 608 33.09 30.11 -1.50
C GLY A 608 32.78 29.18 -2.66
N GLU A 609 33.20 29.56 -3.86
CA GLU A 609 33.31 28.61 -4.97
C GLU A 609 34.41 27.58 -4.62
N HIS A 610 34.05 26.30 -4.65
CA HIS A 610 35.00 25.21 -4.44
C HIS A 610 35.32 24.52 -5.77
N ILE A 611 36.55 24.07 -5.91
CA ILE A 611 37.01 23.30 -7.08
C ILE A 611 36.88 21.82 -6.75
N TYR A 612 36.17 21.09 -7.59
CA TYR A 612 35.95 19.66 -7.49
C TYR A 612 36.57 18.94 -8.69
N GLU A 613 37.11 17.75 -8.45
CA GLU A 613 37.61 16.86 -9.49
C GLU A 613 36.47 15.93 -9.95
N VAL A 614 36.17 15.95 -11.24
CA VAL A 614 35.20 15.07 -11.92
C VAL A 614 35.93 14.21 -12.94
N ASP A 615 35.29 13.15 -13.45
CA ASP A 615 35.91 12.18 -14.38
C ASP A 615 36.57 12.79 -15.62
N THR A 616 36.23 14.02 -15.97
CA THR A 616 36.70 14.70 -17.19
C THR A 616 37.55 15.94 -16.93
N GLY A 617 37.85 16.29 -15.67
CA GLY A 617 38.69 17.43 -15.30
C GLY A 617 38.28 18.06 -13.97
N THR A 618 38.56 19.35 -13.83
CA THR A 618 38.21 20.11 -12.62
C THR A 618 37.16 21.17 -12.92
N ILE A 619 36.16 21.27 -12.05
CA ILE A 619 35.07 22.24 -12.16
C ILE A 619 34.95 23.04 -10.87
N LYS A 620 34.56 24.31 -11.00
CA LYS A 620 34.02 25.12 -9.92
C LYS A 620 32.54 24.78 -9.77
N ALA A 621 32.15 24.35 -8.59
CA ALA A 621 30.77 24.01 -8.27
C ALA A 621 30.45 24.32 -6.81
N ILE A 622 29.20 24.11 -6.43
CA ILE A 622 28.70 24.24 -5.06
C ILE A 622 28.24 22.85 -4.62
N ALA A 623 28.64 22.41 -3.43
CA ALA A 623 28.14 21.15 -2.88
C ALA A 623 26.68 21.32 -2.42
N VAL A 624 25.85 20.32 -2.69
CA VAL A 624 24.43 20.32 -2.27
C VAL A 624 24.31 20.50 -0.76
N THR A 625 25.15 19.83 0.02
CA THR A 625 25.16 19.90 1.48
C THR A 625 25.45 21.29 2.02
N ASP A 626 26.23 22.08 1.30
CA ASP A 626 26.58 23.44 1.70
C ASP A 626 25.44 24.42 1.37
N LEU A 627 24.76 24.21 0.25
CA LEU A 627 23.55 24.93 -0.10
C LEU A 627 22.41 24.63 0.91
N GLU A 628 22.27 23.37 1.34
CA GLU A 628 21.31 22.99 2.39
C GLU A 628 21.58 23.70 3.72
N LYS A 629 22.85 23.83 4.13
CA LYS A 629 23.22 24.58 5.34
C LYS A 629 22.85 26.05 5.23
N ILE A 630 23.11 26.70 4.10
CA ILE A 630 22.64 28.08 3.86
C ILE A 630 21.13 28.17 4.05
N PHE A 631 20.39 27.28 3.39
CA PHE A 631 18.93 27.29 3.44
C PHE A 631 18.41 27.05 4.87
N ALA A 632 19.18 26.37 5.73
CA ALA A 632 18.89 26.20 7.14
C ALA A 632 19.07 27.50 7.97
N GLU A 633 19.98 28.39 7.57
CA GLU A 633 20.39 29.57 8.36
C GLU A 633 19.74 30.88 7.88
N VAL A 634 19.41 30.98 6.60
CA VAL A 634 18.93 32.22 5.97
C VAL A 634 17.39 32.29 5.99
N PRO A 635 16.78 33.48 6.19
CA PRO A 635 15.35 33.65 6.09
C PRO A 635 14.83 33.31 4.69
N LEU A 636 13.71 32.58 4.66
CA LEU A 636 13.09 32.06 3.44
C LEU A 636 11.78 32.80 3.12
N LYS A 637 11.45 32.85 1.83
CA LYS A 637 10.16 33.32 1.29
C LYS A 637 9.64 32.33 0.25
N LEU A 638 8.39 32.51 -0.17
CA LEU A 638 7.85 31.82 -1.35
C LEU A 638 8.01 32.67 -2.60
N ALA A 639 8.38 32.03 -3.71
CA ALA A 639 8.41 32.62 -5.04
C ALA A 639 7.82 31.64 -6.08
N SER A 640 7.49 32.15 -7.26
CA SER A 640 7.01 31.33 -8.38
C SER A 640 8.13 30.40 -8.86
N SER A 641 7.86 29.09 -8.93
CA SER A 641 8.84 28.12 -9.44
C SER A 641 9.25 28.42 -10.88
N LYS A 642 8.30 28.87 -11.70
CA LYS A 642 8.58 29.30 -13.08
C LYS A 642 9.58 30.46 -13.14
N GLU A 643 9.34 31.53 -12.37
CA GLU A 643 10.23 32.69 -12.33
C GLU A 643 11.60 32.31 -11.75
N LEU A 644 11.63 31.48 -10.70
CA LEU A 644 12.88 30.99 -10.11
C LEU A 644 13.72 30.21 -11.12
N LYS A 645 13.10 29.29 -11.87
CA LYS A 645 13.81 28.51 -12.91
C LYS A 645 14.38 29.42 -14.00
N GLU A 646 13.64 30.45 -14.40
CA GLU A 646 14.10 31.42 -15.39
C GLU A 646 15.27 32.24 -14.87
N LEU A 647 15.19 32.74 -13.62
CA LEU A 647 16.29 33.47 -12.97
C LEU A 647 17.56 32.62 -12.84
N LEU A 648 17.43 31.37 -12.34
CA LEU A 648 18.55 30.45 -12.18
C LEU A 648 19.18 30.04 -13.52
N SER A 649 18.36 29.86 -14.55
CA SER A 649 18.85 29.52 -15.89
C SER A 649 19.66 30.67 -16.53
N ASN A 650 19.35 31.92 -16.16
CA ASN A 650 20.03 33.11 -16.67
C ASN A 650 21.27 33.50 -15.86
N GLU A 651 21.47 32.95 -14.66
CA GLU A 651 22.63 33.24 -13.82
C GLU A 651 23.79 32.26 -14.07
N GLU A 652 24.64 32.57 -15.04
CA GLU A 652 25.86 31.79 -15.34
C GLU A 652 26.81 31.65 -14.13
N ALA A 653 26.77 32.61 -13.20
CA ALA A 653 27.57 32.58 -11.97
C ALA A 653 27.15 31.48 -10.99
N LEU A 654 25.95 30.92 -11.14
CA LEU A 654 25.42 29.84 -10.30
C LEU A 654 25.58 28.46 -10.93
N GLN A 655 26.01 28.41 -12.20
CA GLN A 655 26.22 27.17 -12.93
C GLN A 655 27.63 26.63 -12.69
N GLN A 656 27.81 25.33 -12.91
CA GLN A 656 29.13 24.70 -12.83
C GLN A 656 30.04 25.24 -13.92
N GLN A 657 31.25 25.68 -13.55
CA GLN A 657 32.20 26.29 -14.49
C GLN A 657 33.49 25.48 -14.58
N TRP A 658 33.97 25.22 -15.79
CA TRP A 658 35.26 24.57 -15.99
C TRP A 658 36.41 25.45 -15.49
N VAL A 659 37.37 24.84 -14.78
CA VAL A 659 38.63 25.52 -14.46
C VAL A 659 39.61 25.27 -15.61
N ALA A 660 40.05 26.36 -16.26
CA ALA A 660 40.96 26.32 -17.40
C ALA A 660 42.40 25.96 -17.02
#